data_AF-A0AAV3BKX7-F1
#
_entry.id   AF-A0AAV3BKX7-F1
#
_cell.length_a   1.000
_cell.length_b   1.000
_cell.length_c   1.000
_cell.angle_alpha   90.00
_cell.angle_beta   90.00
_cell.angle_gamma   90.00
#
_symmetry.space_group_name_H-M   'P 1'
#
loop_
_entity.id
_entity.type
_entity.pdbx_description
1 polymer ?
#
loop_
_entity_poly.entity_id
_entity_poly.type
_entity_poly.pdbx_seq_one_letter_code
_entity_poly.pdbx_strand_id
1 'polypeptide(L)'
;MGQEKLYTEKELSWLSFNERVLQEAADKSNPLIERMRFLGIYSNNLDEFYKVRFADLKRRILINEEQGSAVTSRHLLKKIQSKVVKADQEFDGLYNDLLLEMARNQIFLVNERQISENQQTWLKQYFKQHLRQHITPILINHDTNLVQFLKDDYTYLAVEIIRGQDIAYALLEIPSDKIPRFVNLPPEAPRRRKPMILLDNILRFCLDEIFKGFFDYDALNAYSMKMTRDAEYDLVTEMESSLLELMSSSLKQRLTAEPVRFVYQRDMPDEMVELLRNKLGISNDDSVIAGGRYHNFKDFINFPNVGKSNLVNRPMPRLRHVWFDKFRNGFDAIREQDVLLYYPYHTFEHVLELLRQASFDPSVLAIKINIYRVAKDSRIIDSMIHAAHNGKKVTVVVELQARFDEEANIHWAKSLTAAGVHVIFSAPGLKIHAKLFLISRLENDEIVRYAHIGTGNFNEKTARIYTDYSLLTADARITNEVRRVFNFIENPYRPVTFDNLMVSPQNSRLILYQLIDQEIIHAQAGESAGITLKINNLVDKGLVDRLYSASSAGVKIRLLVRGMCSLIPNMPGISDNIQVTSIVDRFLEHDRVYVFENKGDKLVYLSSADWMTRNIDYRIEVAVSLLDPKLKQRVLDILEILFNDTVKARYIDKELSNRYVPRGNRRKVRAQIAIYDYLKALEQPEQ
;
A
#
# COMPACT_ATOMS: atom_id res chain seq x y z
N MET A 1 -37.02 13.98 8.60
CA MET A 1 -36.11 14.37 7.49
C MET A 1 -34.70 13.99 7.92
N GLY A 2 -34.07 13.03 7.25
CA GLY A 2 -32.69 12.65 7.59
C GLY A 2 -31.74 13.78 7.22
N GLN A 3 -30.91 14.23 8.17
CA GLN A 3 -29.82 15.18 7.88
C GLN A 3 -28.96 14.65 6.73
N GLU A 4 -28.72 15.46 5.71
CA GLU A 4 -27.83 15.07 4.61
C GLU A 4 -26.40 14.85 5.14
N LYS A 5 -25.75 13.78 4.66
CA LYS A 5 -24.36 13.49 5.04
C LYS A 5 -23.42 14.53 4.42
N LEU A 6 -22.66 15.21 5.27
CA LEU A 6 -21.61 16.16 4.87
C LEU A 6 -20.26 15.48 4.55
N TYR A 7 -20.06 14.25 5.04
CA TYR A 7 -18.84 13.47 4.82
C TYR A 7 -19.16 12.01 4.53
N THR A 8 -18.24 11.36 3.81
CA THR A 8 -18.21 9.92 3.61
C THR A 8 -17.30 9.26 4.64
N GLU A 9 -17.77 8.14 5.21
CA GLU A 9 -16.94 7.34 6.14
C GLU A 9 -15.70 6.81 5.42
N LYS A 10 -14.53 6.98 6.05
CA LYS A 10 -13.24 6.61 5.43
C LYS A 10 -13.17 5.13 5.05
N GLU A 11 -13.81 4.24 5.82
CA GLU A 11 -13.88 2.80 5.55
C GLU A 11 -14.69 2.47 4.29
N LEU A 12 -15.84 3.14 4.09
CA LEU A 12 -16.65 2.95 2.88
C LEU A 12 -15.95 3.52 1.64
N SER A 13 -15.28 4.65 1.81
CA SER A 13 -14.45 5.26 0.77
C SER A 13 -13.26 4.35 0.40
N TRP A 14 -12.67 3.68 1.39
CA TRP A 14 -11.63 2.66 1.15
C TRP A 14 -12.17 1.45 0.38
N LEU A 15 -13.35 0.93 0.72
CA LEU A 15 -13.96 -0.17 -0.04
C LEU A 15 -14.23 0.23 -1.49
N SER A 16 -14.68 1.48 -1.74
CA SER A 16 -14.82 2.04 -3.09
C SER A 16 -13.48 2.18 -3.82
N PHE A 17 -12.38 2.46 -3.11
CA PHE A 17 -11.03 2.36 -3.66
C PHE A 17 -10.69 0.94 -4.11
N ASN A 18 -10.89 -0.07 -3.26
CA ASN A 18 -10.56 -1.44 -3.65
C ASN A 18 -11.48 -1.95 -4.78
N GLU A 19 -12.71 -1.47 -4.86
CA GLU A 19 -13.62 -1.70 -6.00
C GLU A 19 -13.04 -1.16 -7.33
N ARG A 20 -12.35 -0.02 -7.33
CA ARG A 20 -11.59 0.47 -8.52
C ARG A 20 -10.43 -0.46 -8.90
N VAL A 21 -9.81 -1.14 -7.93
CA VAL A 21 -8.81 -2.19 -8.21
C VAL A 21 -9.48 -3.40 -8.88
N LEU A 22 -10.69 -3.78 -8.43
CA LEU A 22 -11.47 -4.84 -9.08
C LEU A 22 -11.88 -4.46 -10.51
N GLN A 23 -12.19 -3.18 -10.77
CA GLN A 23 -12.42 -2.68 -12.12
C GLN A 23 -11.21 -2.88 -13.05
N GLU A 24 -9.97 -2.79 -12.55
CA GLU A 24 -8.76 -3.08 -13.35
C GLU A 24 -8.66 -4.57 -13.72
N ALA A 25 -9.16 -5.48 -12.88
CA ALA A 25 -9.29 -6.89 -13.22
C ALA A 25 -10.42 -7.15 -14.24
N ALA A 26 -11.45 -6.29 -14.30
CA ALA A 26 -12.54 -6.38 -15.27
C ALA A 26 -12.20 -5.74 -16.63
N ASP A 27 -11.34 -4.72 -16.64
CA ASP A 27 -11.03 -3.92 -17.82
C ASP A 27 -10.27 -4.73 -18.90
N LYS A 28 -10.98 -5.07 -19.98
CA LYS A 28 -10.44 -5.84 -21.12
C LYS A 28 -9.33 -5.10 -21.88
N SER A 29 -9.12 -3.80 -21.66
CA SER A 29 -7.97 -3.08 -22.20
C SER A 29 -6.65 -3.48 -21.52
N ASN A 30 -6.72 -4.07 -20.33
CA ASN A 30 -5.57 -4.65 -19.63
C ASN A 30 -5.28 -6.09 -20.13
N PRO A 31 -4.00 -6.46 -20.25
CA PRO A 31 -3.62 -7.84 -20.59
C PRO A 31 -4.17 -8.87 -19.59
N LEU A 32 -4.50 -10.06 -20.09
CA LEU A 32 -5.22 -11.09 -19.33
C LEU A 32 -4.54 -11.50 -18.02
N ILE A 33 -3.22 -11.71 -18.03
CA ILE A 33 -2.49 -12.11 -16.81
C ILE A 33 -2.41 -10.96 -15.82
N GLU A 34 -2.37 -9.71 -16.29
CA GLU A 34 -2.38 -8.56 -15.40
C GLU A 34 -3.73 -8.42 -14.70
N ARG A 35 -4.83 -8.74 -15.39
CA ARG A 35 -6.15 -8.82 -14.77
C ARG A 35 -6.24 -9.91 -13.69
N MET A 36 -5.63 -11.08 -13.93
CA MET A 36 -5.50 -12.12 -12.90
C MET A 36 -4.70 -11.64 -11.69
N ARG A 37 -3.63 -10.86 -11.91
CA ARG A 37 -2.83 -10.27 -10.83
C ARG A 37 -3.58 -9.20 -10.07
N PHE A 38 -4.43 -8.40 -10.74
CA PHE A 38 -5.30 -7.43 -10.08
C PHE A 38 -6.31 -8.09 -9.13
N LEU A 39 -6.83 -9.30 -9.43
CA LEU A 39 -7.60 -10.07 -8.44
C LEU A 39 -6.76 -10.34 -7.19
N GLY A 40 -5.49 -10.71 -7.35
CA GLY A 40 -4.59 -10.88 -6.22
C GLY A 40 -4.33 -9.59 -5.44
N ILE A 41 -4.14 -8.46 -6.13
CA ILE A 41 -3.96 -7.15 -5.49
C ILE A 41 -5.22 -6.78 -4.69
N TYR A 42 -6.41 -6.95 -5.29
CA TYR A 42 -7.69 -6.72 -4.64
C TYR A 42 -7.82 -7.53 -3.34
N SER A 43 -7.51 -8.83 -3.38
CA SER A 43 -7.60 -9.70 -2.20
C SER A 43 -6.57 -9.34 -1.13
N ASN A 44 -5.33 -9.04 -1.52
CA ASN A 44 -4.29 -8.60 -0.58
C ASN A 44 -4.68 -7.31 0.14
N ASN A 45 -5.23 -6.35 -0.60
CA ASN A 45 -5.74 -5.10 -0.02
C ASN A 45 -6.87 -5.35 0.97
N LEU A 46 -7.82 -6.24 0.62
CA LEU A 46 -8.95 -6.58 1.49
C LEU A 46 -8.48 -7.25 2.79
N ASP A 47 -7.48 -8.13 2.70
CA ASP A 47 -6.86 -8.72 3.89
C ASP A 47 -6.22 -7.65 4.78
N GLU A 48 -5.46 -6.69 4.22
CA GLU A 48 -4.92 -5.54 4.97
C GLU A 48 -6.03 -4.69 5.60
N PHE A 49 -7.16 -4.49 4.90
CA PHE A 49 -8.30 -3.76 5.44
C PHE A 49 -8.86 -4.42 6.69
N TYR A 50 -9.07 -5.74 6.67
CA TYR A 50 -9.54 -6.46 7.86
C TYR A 50 -8.53 -6.41 9.00
N LYS A 51 -7.25 -6.66 8.71
CA LYS A 51 -6.16 -6.64 9.71
C LYS A 51 -6.00 -5.30 10.43
N VAL A 52 -6.14 -4.20 9.69
CA VAL A 52 -5.79 -2.88 10.21
C VAL A 52 -7.01 -2.01 10.44
N ARG A 53 -7.81 -1.77 9.38
CA ARG A 53 -8.84 -0.73 9.37
C ARG A 53 -10.11 -1.22 10.04
N PHE A 54 -10.55 -2.42 9.72
CA PHE A 54 -11.72 -3.04 10.34
C PHE A 54 -11.48 -3.27 11.83
N ALA A 55 -10.28 -3.72 12.21
CA ALA A 55 -9.91 -3.89 13.61
C ALA A 55 -9.85 -2.55 14.37
N ASP A 56 -9.26 -1.49 13.80
CA ASP A 56 -9.34 -0.13 14.35
C ASP A 56 -10.80 0.33 14.54
N LEU A 57 -11.67 0.08 13.56
CA LEU A 57 -13.09 0.38 13.68
C LEU A 57 -13.74 -0.42 14.81
N LYS A 58 -13.54 -1.75 14.89
CA LYS A 58 -14.08 -2.60 15.98
C LYS A 58 -13.69 -2.04 17.35
N ARG A 59 -12.42 -1.67 17.52
CA ARG A 59 -11.92 -1.05 18.76
C ARG A 59 -12.61 0.26 19.10
N ARG A 60 -12.73 1.20 18.14
CA ARG A 60 -13.46 2.47 18.34
C ARG A 60 -14.91 2.24 18.74
N ILE A 61 -15.55 1.21 18.18
CA ILE A 61 -16.92 0.86 18.52
C ILE A 61 -17.00 0.39 19.96
N LEU A 62 -16.12 -0.53 20.40
CA LEU A 62 -16.06 -1.01 21.79
C LEU A 62 -15.85 0.14 22.78
N ILE A 63 -14.95 1.07 22.46
CA ILE A 63 -14.68 2.27 23.28
C ILE A 63 -15.94 3.16 23.39
N ASN A 64 -16.61 3.41 22.27
CA ASN A 64 -17.83 4.23 22.23
C ASN A 64 -19.03 3.54 22.92
N GLU A 65 -19.09 2.21 22.91
CA GLU A 65 -20.11 1.44 23.60
C GLU A 65 -19.99 1.56 25.12
N GLU A 66 -18.77 1.56 25.67
CA GLU A 66 -18.53 1.82 27.11
C GLU A 66 -19.02 3.23 27.53
N GLN A 67 -18.97 4.19 26.60
CA GLN A 67 -19.40 5.58 26.82
C GLN A 67 -20.88 5.86 26.48
N GLY A 68 -21.66 4.85 26.08
CA GLY A 68 -23.10 4.98 25.80
C GLY A 68 -23.49 5.52 24.42
N SER A 69 -22.57 5.56 23.44
CA SER A 69 -22.79 6.12 22.09
C SER A 69 -22.79 5.05 20.97
N ALA A 70 -23.60 4.00 21.14
CA ALA A 70 -23.46 2.74 20.38
C ALA A 70 -24.16 2.66 19.00
N VAL A 71 -25.18 3.49 18.74
CA VAL A 71 -26.15 3.20 17.66
C VAL A 71 -25.58 3.45 16.25
N THR A 72 -24.83 4.54 16.05
CA THR A 72 -24.29 4.92 14.73
C THR A 72 -23.21 3.96 14.24
N SER A 73 -22.44 3.41 15.18
CA SER A 73 -21.32 2.49 14.96
C SER A 73 -21.70 1.15 14.32
N ARG A 74 -22.76 0.50 14.82
CA ARG A 74 -23.22 -0.81 14.30
C ARG A 74 -23.79 -0.71 12.89
N HIS A 75 -24.39 0.43 12.53
CA HIS A 75 -24.90 0.67 11.19
C HIS A 75 -23.77 0.76 10.15
N LEU A 76 -22.60 1.31 10.51
CA LEU A 76 -21.42 1.33 9.64
C LEU A 76 -20.88 -0.08 9.39
N LEU A 77 -20.76 -0.92 10.43
CA LEU A 77 -20.33 -2.32 10.28
C LEU A 77 -21.25 -3.09 9.31
N LYS A 78 -22.57 -2.96 9.46
CA LYS A 78 -23.53 -3.58 8.54
C LYS A 78 -23.34 -3.12 7.10
N LYS A 79 -23.07 -1.82 6.87
CA LYS A 79 -22.79 -1.28 5.53
C LYS A 79 -21.47 -1.83 4.95
N ILE A 80 -20.43 -1.91 5.77
CA ILE A 80 -19.14 -2.50 5.38
C ILE A 80 -19.34 -3.95 4.95
N GLN A 81 -19.98 -4.76 5.79
CA GLN A 81 -20.24 -6.17 5.51
C GLN A 81 -21.09 -6.35 4.25
N SER A 82 -22.16 -5.58 4.09
CA SER A 82 -23.00 -5.61 2.89
C SER A 82 -22.22 -5.28 1.62
N LYS A 83 -21.36 -4.25 1.65
CA LYS A 83 -20.53 -3.88 0.50
C LYS A 83 -19.45 -4.93 0.20
N VAL A 84 -18.84 -5.53 1.23
CA VAL A 84 -17.87 -6.62 1.05
C VAL A 84 -18.52 -7.86 0.43
N VAL A 85 -19.69 -8.29 0.91
CA VAL A 85 -20.41 -9.45 0.36
C VAL A 85 -20.77 -9.22 -1.11
N LYS A 86 -21.23 -8.01 -1.47
CA LYS A 86 -21.50 -7.67 -2.87
C LYS A 86 -20.24 -7.74 -3.73
N ALA A 87 -19.14 -7.17 -3.25
CA ALA A 87 -17.87 -7.18 -3.98
C ALA A 87 -17.27 -8.60 -4.11
N ASP A 88 -17.51 -9.49 -3.15
CA ASP A 88 -17.13 -10.91 -3.22
C ASP A 88 -17.90 -11.66 -4.33
N GLN A 89 -19.19 -11.37 -4.50
CA GLN A 89 -19.97 -11.93 -5.61
C GLN A 89 -19.48 -11.44 -6.97
N GLU A 90 -19.15 -10.15 -7.08
CA GLU A 90 -18.57 -9.56 -8.30
C GLU A 90 -17.19 -10.17 -8.60
N PHE A 91 -16.38 -10.40 -7.56
CA PHE A 91 -15.09 -11.08 -7.65
C PHE A 91 -15.22 -12.50 -8.19
N ASP A 92 -16.14 -13.30 -7.63
CA ASP A 92 -16.42 -14.69 -8.08
C ASP A 92 -16.82 -14.72 -9.56
N GLY A 93 -17.72 -13.83 -9.98
CA GLY A 93 -18.14 -13.71 -11.38
C GLY A 93 -16.97 -13.38 -12.30
N LEU A 94 -16.17 -12.38 -11.93
CA LEU A 94 -15.02 -11.96 -12.71
C LEU A 94 -13.93 -13.03 -12.79
N TYR A 95 -13.66 -13.73 -11.70
CA TYR A 95 -12.71 -14.84 -11.67
C TYR A 95 -13.12 -15.93 -12.67
N ASN A 96 -14.39 -16.33 -12.68
CA ASN A 96 -14.90 -17.32 -13.63
C ASN A 96 -14.78 -16.86 -15.08
N ASP A 97 -15.12 -15.59 -15.37
CA ASP A 97 -14.94 -15.01 -16.71
C ASP A 97 -13.47 -15.05 -17.16
N LEU A 98 -12.55 -14.76 -16.25
CA LEU A 98 -11.11 -14.82 -16.53
C LEU A 98 -10.61 -16.25 -16.73
N LEU A 99 -11.14 -17.24 -15.99
CA LEU A 99 -10.84 -18.66 -16.23
C LEU A 99 -11.25 -19.08 -17.66
N LEU A 100 -12.45 -18.68 -18.10
CA LEU A 100 -12.93 -18.96 -19.46
C LEU A 100 -12.06 -18.26 -20.52
N GLU A 101 -11.66 -17.02 -20.26
CA GLU A 101 -10.78 -16.27 -21.17
C GLU A 101 -9.37 -16.85 -21.23
N MET A 102 -8.84 -17.36 -20.11
CA MET A 102 -7.59 -18.12 -20.06
C MET A 102 -7.69 -19.40 -20.89
N ALA A 103 -8.80 -20.14 -20.80
CA ALA A 103 -9.01 -21.35 -21.57
C ALA A 103 -8.99 -21.08 -23.09
N ARG A 104 -9.59 -19.97 -23.54
CA ARG A 104 -9.51 -19.50 -24.94
C ARG A 104 -8.06 -19.23 -25.37
N ASN A 105 -7.22 -18.76 -24.46
CA ASN A 105 -5.78 -18.55 -24.64
C ASN A 105 -4.93 -19.81 -24.37
N GLN A 106 -5.55 -21.00 -24.33
CA GLN A 106 -4.91 -22.31 -24.10
C GLN A 106 -4.31 -22.52 -22.71
N ILE A 107 -4.67 -21.67 -21.74
CA ILE A 107 -4.24 -21.76 -20.34
C ILE A 107 -5.40 -22.33 -19.53
N PHE A 108 -5.19 -23.46 -18.87
CA PHE A 108 -6.26 -24.16 -18.16
C PHE A 108 -5.89 -24.29 -16.68
N LEU A 109 -6.53 -23.50 -15.82
CA LEU A 109 -6.45 -23.70 -14.37
C LEU A 109 -7.51 -24.72 -13.96
N VAL A 110 -7.09 -25.96 -13.80
CA VAL A 110 -7.97 -27.11 -13.51
C VAL A 110 -7.97 -27.45 -12.01
N ASN A 111 -8.99 -28.20 -11.58
CA ASN A 111 -9.07 -28.78 -10.24
C ASN A 111 -8.84 -30.30 -10.25
N GLU A 112 -8.84 -30.92 -9.07
CA GLU A 112 -8.58 -32.36 -8.88
C GLU A 112 -9.64 -33.29 -9.49
N ARG A 113 -10.80 -32.75 -9.86
CA ARG A 113 -11.88 -33.51 -10.53
C ARG A 113 -11.76 -33.46 -12.06
N GLN A 114 -10.80 -32.68 -12.58
CA GLN A 114 -10.63 -32.40 -14.00
C GLN A 114 -9.28 -32.90 -14.56
N ILE A 115 -8.54 -33.68 -13.76
CA ILE A 115 -7.23 -34.24 -14.13
C ILE A 115 -7.38 -35.63 -14.77
N SER A 116 -6.60 -35.89 -15.82
CA SER A 116 -6.53 -37.21 -16.47
C SER A 116 -5.84 -38.26 -15.61
N GLU A 117 -6.04 -39.55 -15.90
CA GLU A 117 -5.38 -40.65 -15.19
C GLU A 117 -3.84 -40.56 -15.19
N ASN A 118 -3.27 -40.11 -16.30
CA ASN A 118 -1.83 -39.87 -16.42
C ASN A 118 -1.37 -38.72 -15.52
N GLN A 119 -2.11 -37.60 -15.51
CA GLN A 119 -1.85 -36.47 -14.61
C GLN A 119 -2.05 -36.84 -13.13
N GLN A 120 -3.00 -37.71 -12.82
CA GLN A 120 -3.21 -38.25 -11.47
C GLN A 120 -1.99 -39.04 -10.99
N THR A 121 -1.47 -39.94 -11.82
CA THR A 121 -0.26 -40.72 -11.53
C THR A 121 0.94 -39.79 -11.32
N TRP A 122 1.11 -38.81 -12.21
CA TRP A 122 2.14 -37.79 -12.10
C TRP A 122 2.02 -36.98 -10.81
N LEU A 123 0.80 -36.55 -10.43
CA LEU A 123 0.56 -35.79 -9.22
C LEU A 123 0.89 -36.58 -7.96
N LYS A 124 0.57 -37.88 -7.89
CA LYS A 124 0.95 -38.73 -6.75
C LYS A 124 2.46 -38.81 -6.60
N GLN A 125 3.19 -38.93 -7.70
CA GLN A 125 4.66 -38.95 -7.68
C GLN A 125 5.23 -37.59 -7.28
N TYR A 126 4.75 -36.51 -7.90
CA TYR A 126 5.13 -35.14 -7.57
C TYR A 126 4.87 -34.82 -6.09
N PHE A 127 3.71 -35.23 -5.57
CA PHE A 127 3.35 -35.07 -4.17
C PHE A 127 4.36 -35.77 -3.25
N LYS A 128 4.67 -37.05 -3.52
CA LYS A 128 5.63 -37.82 -2.70
C LYS A 128 7.04 -37.24 -2.73
N GLN A 129 7.50 -36.77 -3.88
CA GLN A 129 8.87 -36.30 -4.07
C GLN A 129 9.10 -34.86 -3.57
N HIS A 130 8.10 -33.97 -3.72
CA HIS A 130 8.29 -32.54 -3.48
C HIS A 130 7.38 -31.95 -2.41
N LEU A 131 6.13 -32.44 -2.26
CA LEU A 131 5.14 -31.81 -1.38
C LEU A 131 5.10 -32.45 0.01
N ARG A 132 5.15 -33.78 0.09
CA ARG A 132 4.88 -34.55 1.32
C ARG A 132 5.73 -34.10 2.51
N GLN A 133 6.98 -33.75 2.29
CA GLN A 133 7.90 -33.28 3.34
C GLN A 133 7.48 -31.96 4.00
N HIS A 134 6.58 -31.20 3.36
CA HIS A 134 6.08 -29.92 3.85
C HIS A 134 4.66 -30.01 4.41
N ILE A 135 4.00 -31.16 4.28
CA ILE A 135 2.60 -31.36 4.67
C ILE A 135 2.56 -32.32 5.85
N THR A 136 2.16 -31.80 7.00
CA THR A 136 1.96 -32.59 8.23
C THR A 136 0.54 -32.35 8.73
N PRO A 137 -0.30 -33.41 8.85
CA PRO A 137 -1.63 -33.29 9.43
C PRO A 137 -1.58 -32.82 10.88
N ILE A 138 -2.39 -31.81 11.20
CA ILE A 138 -2.59 -31.30 12.55
C ILE A 138 -3.93 -31.81 13.04
N LEU A 139 -3.93 -32.77 13.98
CA LEU A 139 -5.16 -33.36 14.50
C LEU A 139 -5.88 -32.40 15.46
N ILE A 140 -7.20 -32.27 15.30
CA ILE A 140 -8.05 -31.46 16.16
C ILE A 140 -8.66 -32.38 17.23
N ASN A 141 -8.03 -32.41 18.40
CA ASN A 141 -8.50 -33.13 19.58
C ASN A 141 -9.12 -32.15 20.59
N HIS A 142 -9.70 -32.68 21.67
CA HIS A 142 -10.27 -31.86 22.75
C HIS A 142 -9.28 -30.82 23.32
N ASP A 143 -8.00 -31.18 23.45
CA ASP A 143 -6.99 -30.31 24.05
C ASP A 143 -6.21 -29.45 23.02
N THR A 144 -6.44 -29.67 21.71
CA THR A 144 -5.79 -28.88 20.66
C THR A 144 -6.24 -27.43 20.76
N ASN A 145 -5.31 -26.50 20.99
CA ASN A 145 -5.58 -25.06 20.96
C ASN A 145 -5.07 -24.43 19.66
N LEU A 146 -5.98 -24.26 18.69
CA LEU A 146 -5.64 -23.69 17.38
C LEU A 146 -5.09 -22.26 17.49
N VAL A 147 -5.52 -21.48 18.49
CA VAL A 147 -5.11 -20.08 18.64
C VAL A 147 -3.59 -19.96 18.87
N GLN A 148 -2.94 -20.96 19.47
CA GLN A 148 -1.51 -20.84 19.80
C GLN A 148 -0.59 -21.01 18.59
N PHE A 149 -0.91 -21.91 17.66
CA PHE A 149 0.02 -22.30 16.60
C PHE A 149 -0.50 -22.03 15.18
N LEU A 150 -1.79 -21.77 14.99
CA LEU A 150 -2.33 -21.52 13.66
C LEU A 150 -1.77 -20.18 13.15
N LYS A 151 -1.10 -20.23 12.00
CA LYS A 151 -0.44 -19.07 11.42
C LYS A 151 -1.50 -18.09 10.92
N ASP A 152 -1.29 -16.82 11.24
CA ASP A 152 -2.11 -15.75 10.67
C ASP A 152 -1.92 -15.71 9.15
N ASP A 153 -3.00 -15.46 8.42
CA ASP A 153 -3.00 -15.20 6.99
C ASP A 153 -2.67 -16.41 6.07
N TYR A 154 -2.52 -17.61 6.65
CA TYR A 154 -2.34 -18.86 5.92
C TYR A 154 -3.69 -19.47 5.54
N THR A 155 -3.68 -20.25 4.45
CA THR A 155 -4.83 -21.09 4.09
C THR A 155 -4.61 -22.47 4.68
N TYR A 156 -5.66 -23.01 5.29
CA TYR A 156 -5.70 -24.38 5.78
C TYR A 156 -6.79 -25.16 5.03
N LEU A 157 -6.56 -26.44 4.79
CA LEU A 157 -7.61 -27.39 4.46
C LEU A 157 -8.01 -28.10 5.74
N ALA A 158 -9.23 -27.86 6.17
CA ALA A 158 -9.85 -28.59 7.25
C ALA A 158 -10.40 -29.90 6.66
N VAL A 159 -9.87 -31.02 7.14
CA VAL A 159 -10.17 -32.38 6.67
C VAL A 159 -11.10 -33.07 7.66
N GLU A 160 -12.14 -33.67 7.13
CA GLU A 160 -13.08 -34.54 7.83
C GLU A 160 -12.74 -35.99 7.47
N ILE A 161 -12.45 -36.78 8.49
CA ILE A 161 -12.06 -38.20 8.41
C ILE A 161 -13.22 -39.01 8.97
N ILE A 162 -13.99 -39.66 8.10
CA ILE A 162 -15.24 -40.34 8.45
C ILE A 162 -14.99 -41.84 8.54
N ARG A 163 -15.35 -42.46 9.67
CA ARG A 163 -15.36 -43.92 9.87
C ARG A 163 -16.67 -44.33 10.56
N GLY A 164 -17.61 -44.86 9.80
CA GLY A 164 -18.96 -45.16 10.30
C GLY A 164 -19.67 -43.91 10.81
N GLN A 165 -19.92 -43.84 12.11
CA GLN A 165 -20.48 -42.66 12.78
C GLN A 165 -19.41 -41.77 13.42
N ASP A 166 -18.17 -42.23 13.50
CA ASP A 166 -17.07 -41.48 14.10
C ASP A 166 -16.48 -40.51 13.07
N ILE A 167 -16.39 -39.23 13.46
CA ILE A 167 -15.78 -38.19 12.65
C ILE A 167 -14.58 -37.62 13.40
N ALA A 168 -13.41 -37.70 12.78
CA ALA A 168 -12.20 -37.04 13.24
C ALA A 168 -11.87 -35.86 12.33
N TYR A 169 -11.23 -34.83 12.90
CA TYR A 169 -10.88 -33.62 12.17
C TYR A 169 -9.38 -33.38 12.18
N ALA A 170 -8.85 -32.92 11.04
CA ALA A 170 -7.46 -32.54 10.90
C ALA A 170 -7.33 -31.24 10.10
N LEU A 171 -6.25 -30.49 10.28
CA LEU A 171 -5.88 -29.36 9.42
C LEU A 171 -4.63 -29.70 8.62
N LEU A 172 -4.64 -29.29 7.35
CA LEU A 172 -3.47 -29.28 6.48
C LEU A 172 -3.13 -27.83 6.15
N GLU A 173 -1.94 -27.39 6.52
CA GLU A 173 -1.42 -26.09 6.10
C GLU A 173 -1.07 -26.12 4.60
N ILE A 174 -1.44 -25.08 3.85
CA ILE A 174 -1.01 -24.92 2.46
C ILE A 174 0.34 -24.18 2.43
N PRO A 175 1.45 -24.82 2.02
CA PRO A 175 2.81 -24.28 2.17
C PRO A 175 3.20 -23.37 1.00
N SER A 176 2.39 -22.33 0.73
CA SER A 176 2.63 -21.36 -0.35
C SER A 176 3.91 -20.53 -0.17
N ASP A 177 4.47 -20.51 1.05
CA ASP A 177 5.73 -19.85 1.41
C ASP A 177 6.97 -20.64 0.92
N LYS A 178 6.84 -21.97 0.79
CA LYS A 178 7.94 -22.88 0.42
C LYS A 178 7.82 -23.39 -1.02
N ILE A 179 6.60 -23.49 -1.52
CA ILE A 179 6.30 -24.15 -2.80
C ILE A 179 5.45 -23.22 -3.65
N PRO A 180 5.71 -23.13 -4.98
CA PRO A 180 4.85 -22.38 -5.88
C PRO A 180 3.39 -22.85 -5.79
N ARG A 181 2.48 -21.92 -5.52
CA ARG A 181 1.05 -22.24 -5.41
C ARG A 181 0.42 -22.71 -6.74
N PHE A 182 1.02 -22.35 -7.87
CA PHE A 182 0.59 -22.78 -9.20
C PHE A 182 1.59 -23.80 -9.75
N VAL A 183 1.14 -25.04 -9.94
CA VAL A 183 1.97 -26.13 -10.49
C VAL A 183 1.51 -26.43 -11.91
N ASN A 184 2.45 -26.46 -12.85
CA ASN A 184 2.17 -26.87 -14.23
C ASN A 184 2.00 -28.39 -14.30
N LEU A 185 0.91 -28.84 -14.90
CA LEU A 185 0.67 -30.25 -15.16
C LEU A 185 1.33 -30.68 -16.48
N PRO A 186 1.69 -31.96 -16.64
CA PRO A 186 2.14 -32.46 -17.93
C PRO A 186 1.03 -32.26 -18.98
N PRO A 187 1.37 -31.74 -20.17
CA PRO A 187 0.38 -31.45 -21.20
C PRO A 187 -0.17 -32.74 -21.79
N GLU A 188 -1.48 -32.93 -21.66
CA GLU A 188 -2.22 -33.97 -22.39
C GLU A 188 -2.44 -33.57 -23.86
N ALA A 189 -2.70 -34.56 -24.72
CA ALA A 189 -3.00 -34.28 -26.13
C ALA A 189 -4.23 -33.37 -26.25
N PRO A 190 -4.17 -32.26 -27.04
CA PRO A 190 -3.03 -31.78 -27.82
C PRO A 190 -2.00 -30.99 -27.00
N ARG A 191 -0.70 -31.14 -27.33
CA ARG A 191 0.47 -30.48 -26.68
C ARG A 191 0.42 -28.94 -26.60
N ARG A 192 -0.57 -28.29 -27.21
CA ARG A 192 -0.80 -26.84 -27.12
C ARG A 192 -1.41 -26.42 -25.79
N ARG A 193 -2.08 -27.33 -25.07
CA ARG A 193 -2.71 -27.04 -23.78
C ARG A 193 -1.64 -26.76 -22.73
N LYS A 194 -1.89 -25.75 -21.90
CA LYS A 194 -1.05 -25.37 -20.77
C LYS A 194 -1.85 -25.56 -19.47
N PRO A 195 -2.02 -26.82 -19.03
CA PRO A 195 -2.75 -27.12 -17.80
C PRO A 195 -1.90 -26.76 -16.58
N MET A 196 -2.55 -26.17 -15.59
CA MET A 196 -1.99 -25.86 -14.30
C MET A 196 -3.03 -26.17 -13.22
N ILE A 197 -2.55 -26.48 -12.02
CA ILE A 197 -3.38 -26.80 -10.87
C ILE A 197 -2.90 -26.01 -9.65
N LEU A 198 -3.85 -25.60 -8.80
CA LEU A 198 -3.53 -25.00 -7.51
C LEU A 198 -2.99 -26.07 -6.55
N LEU A 199 -1.99 -25.70 -5.76
CA LEU A 199 -1.43 -26.52 -4.69
C LEU A 199 -2.52 -27.05 -3.74
N ASP A 200 -3.50 -26.21 -3.43
CA ASP A 200 -4.71 -26.55 -2.66
C ASP A 200 -5.40 -27.81 -3.22
N ASN A 201 -5.58 -27.88 -4.54
CA ASN A 201 -6.24 -29.01 -5.20
C ASN A 201 -5.33 -30.24 -5.29
N ILE A 202 -4.01 -30.07 -5.31
CA ILE A 202 -3.09 -31.23 -5.21
C ILE A 202 -3.25 -31.92 -3.85
N LEU A 203 -3.34 -31.14 -2.76
CA LEU A 203 -3.58 -31.69 -1.43
C LEU A 203 -4.93 -32.39 -1.33
N ARG A 204 -5.98 -31.80 -1.91
CA ARG A 204 -7.31 -32.43 -2.00
C ARG A 204 -7.29 -33.76 -2.76
N PHE A 205 -6.55 -33.82 -3.87
CA PHE A 205 -6.38 -35.06 -4.62
C PHE A 205 -5.61 -36.12 -3.81
N CYS A 206 -4.59 -35.69 -3.05
CA CYS A 206 -3.69 -36.56 -2.31
C CYS A 206 -4.10 -36.83 -0.85
N LEU A 207 -5.33 -36.51 -0.43
CA LEU A 207 -5.81 -36.78 0.93
C LEU A 207 -5.62 -38.25 1.32
N ASP A 208 -5.97 -39.17 0.41
CA ASP A 208 -5.77 -40.60 0.63
C ASP A 208 -4.29 -40.94 0.90
N GLU A 209 -3.36 -40.39 0.10
CA GLU A 209 -1.92 -40.62 0.28
C GLU A 209 -1.38 -40.03 1.59
N ILE A 210 -2.07 -39.04 2.16
CA ILE A 210 -1.71 -38.39 3.43
C ILE A 210 -2.16 -39.25 4.62
N PHE A 211 -3.42 -39.72 4.62
CA PHE A 211 -4.04 -40.32 5.81
C PHE A 211 -4.00 -41.85 5.85
N LYS A 212 -3.99 -42.57 4.71
CA LYS A 212 -4.07 -44.05 4.69
C LYS A 212 -2.95 -44.78 5.42
N GLY A 213 -1.83 -44.09 5.68
CA GLY A 213 -0.70 -44.68 6.40
C GLY A 213 -0.96 -44.87 7.90
N PHE A 214 -1.93 -44.15 8.47
CA PHE A 214 -2.13 -44.06 9.92
C PHE A 214 -3.61 -44.04 10.36
N PHE A 215 -4.55 -43.87 9.44
CA PHE A 215 -5.98 -43.76 9.74
C PHE A 215 -6.79 -44.74 8.89
N ASP A 216 -7.76 -45.40 9.53
CA ASP A 216 -8.84 -46.12 8.84
C ASP A 216 -10.03 -45.16 8.64
N TYR A 217 -10.60 -45.13 7.44
CA TYR A 217 -11.73 -44.27 7.09
C TYR A 217 -12.53 -44.84 5.91
N ASP A 218 -13.80 -44.46 5.86
CA ASP A 218 -14.70 -44.71 4.73
C ASP A 218 -14.66 -43.56 3.72
N ALA A 219 -14.50 -42.32 4.20
CA ALA A 219 -14.44 -41.13 3.37
C ALA A 219 -13.54 -40.04 3.97
N LEU A 220 -12.97 -39.23 3.07
CA LEU A 220 -12.20 -38.03 3.41
C LEU A 220 -12.80 -36.83 2.67
N ASN A 221 -13.27 -35.83 3.41
CA ASN A 221 -13.70 -34.55 2.85
C ASN A 221 -12.71 -33.46 3.25
N ALA A 222 -12.58 -32.41 2.44
CA ALA A 222 -11.74 -31.27 2.77
C ALA A 222 -12.40 -29.96 2.40
N TYR A 223 -12.28 -28.99 3.30
CA TYR A 223 -12.88 -27.68 3.21
C TYR A 223 -11.82 -26.62 3.48
N SER A 224 -11.68 -25.62 2.62
CA SER A 224 -10.72 -24.55 2.85
C SER A 224 -11.18 -23.65 4.00
N MET A 225 -10.23 -23.15 4.76
CA MET A 225 -10.43 -22.07 5.71
C MET A 225 -9.24 -21.12 5.74
N LYS A 226 -9.49 -19.88 6.17
CA LYS A 226 -8.48 -18.87 6.44
C LYS A 226 -8.88 -18.09 7.67
N MET A 227 -7.93 -17.88 8.56
CA MET A 227 -8.07 -16.99 9.70
C MET A 227 -7.25 -15.72 9.46
N THR A 228 -7.76 -14.59 9.93
CA THR A 228 -7.08 -13.31 9.92
C THR A 228 -7.15 -12.70 11.31
N ARG A 229 -5.99 -12.37 11.88
CA ARG A 229 -5.85 -11.72 13.19
C ARG A 229 -5.68 -10.21 13.04
N ASP A 230 -6.00 -9.49 14.10
CA ASP A 230 -5.71 -8.06 14.22
C ASP A 230 -4.21 -7.81 14.11
N ALA A 231 -3.84 -6.67 13.51
CA ALA A 231 -2.49 -6.17 13.65
C ALA A 231 -2.25 -5.72 15.11
N GLU A 232 -1.04 -5.94 15.63
CA GLU A 232 -0.69 -5.55 17.01
C GLU A 232 -1.09 -4.09 17.31
N TYR A 233 -1.64 -3.91 18.51
CA TYR A 233 -2.25 -2.67 18.99
C TYR A 233 -1.19 -1.57 19.12
N ASP A 234 -1.11 -0.68 18.13
CA ASP A 234 -0.10 0.41 18.12
C ASP A 234 -0.63 1.76 17.59
N LEU A 235 -1.81 1.79 16.94
CA LEU A 235 -2.35 3.03 16.33
C LEU A 235 -3.23 3.87 17.26
N VAL A 236 -3.88 3.25 18.25
CA VAL A 236 -4.83 3.97 19.13
C VAL A 236 -4.09 4.79 20.17
N THR A 237 -2.88 4.37 20.54
CA THR A 237 -1.93 5.13 21.37
C THR A 237 -1.52 6.47 20.76
N GLU A 238 -1.54 6.63 19.43
CA GLU A 238 -1.20 7.91 18.77
C GLU A 238 -2.29 8.99 18.96
N MET A 239 -3.57 8.62 19.17
CA MET A 239 -4.69 9.57 19.15
C MET A 239 -5.41 9.76 20.50
N GLU A 240 -5.29 8.82 21.44
CA GLU A 240 -6.15 8.77 22.64
C GLU A 240 -5.37 8.57 23.96
N SER A 241 -4.26 9.29 24.14
CA SER A 241 -3.42 9.19 25.34
C SER A 241 -4.19 9.42 26.65
N SER A 242 -5.08 10.42 26.71
CA SER A 242 -5.89 10.72 27.91
C SER A 242 -7.01 9.71 28.17
N LEU A 243 -7.49 9.02 27.12
CA LEU A 243 -8.57 8.05 27.26
C LEU A 243 -8.03 6.73 27.84
N LEU A 244 -6.86 6.29 27.37
CA LEU A 244 -6.21 5.04 27.77
C LEU A 244 -5.78 4.99 29.24
N GLU A 245 -5.41 6.14 29.81
CA GLU A 245 -5.11 6.27 31.24
C GLU A 245 -6.34 6.03 32.11
N LEU A 246 -7.54 6.36 31.64
CA LEU A 246 -8.82 6.26 32.36
C LEU A 246 -9.56 4.93 32.13
N MET A 247 -9.08 4.06 31.23
CA MET A 247 -9.77 2.82 30.86
C MET A 247 -9.63 1.68 31.88
N SER A 248 -10.71 0.92 32.03
CA SER A 248 -10.79 -0.27 32.90
C SER A 248 -9.84 -1.39 32.45
N SER A 249 -9.33 -2.19 33.38
CA SER A 249 -8.43 -3.33 33.10
C SER A 249 -9.10 -4.41 32.23
N SER A 250 -10.41 -4.59 32.37
CA SER A 250 -11.22 -5.50 31.55
C SER A 250 -11.32 -5.04 30.09
N LEU A 251 -11.42 -3.73 29.83
CA LEU A 251 -11.41 -3.22 28.46
C LEU A 251 -10.01 -3.29 27.84
N LYS A 252 -8.95 -3.03 28.63
CA LYS A 252 -7.56 -3.24 28.18
C LYS A 252 -7.31 -4.67 27.71
N GLN A 253 -7.87 -5.67 28.40
CA GLN A 253 -7.79 -7.08 28.02
C GLN A 253 -8.60 -7.42 26.76
N ARG A 254 -9.74 -6.77 26.52
CA ARG A 254 -10.54 -6.93 25.28
C ARG A 254 -9.93 -6.22 24.07
N LEU A 255 -9.03 -5.26 24.27
CA LEU A 255 -8.34 -4.55 23.19
C LEU A 255 -7.08 -5.28 22.69
N THR A 256 -6.61 -6.30 23.43
CA THR A 256 -5.45 -7.13 23.06
C THR A 256 -5.82 -8.28 22.11
N ALA A 257 -5.32 -8.20 20.87
CA ALA A 257 -5.20 -9.22 19.82
C ALA A 257 -6.22 -10.39 19.82
N GLU A 258 -7.41 -10.13 19.26
CA GLU A 258 -8.42 -11.13 18.95
C GLU A 258 -8.42 -11.52 17.45
N PRO A 259 -8.88 -12.74 17.08
CA PRO A 259 -9.16 -13.09 15.69
C PRO A 259 -10.24 -12.17 15.13
N VAL A 260 -10.00 -11.53 13.98
CA VAL A 260 -10.91 -10.50 13.43
C VAL A 260 -11.82 -11.08 12.35
N ARG A 261 -11.34 -12.10 11.64
CA ARG A 261 -12.06 -12.70 10.52
C ARG A 261 -11.73 -14.18 10.37
N PHE A 262 -12.77 -14.98 10.17
CA PHE A 262 -12.71 -16.39 9.83
C PHE A 262 -13.51 -16.62 8.56
N VAL A 263 -12.82 -17.08 7.52
CA VAL A 263 -13.41 -17.40 6.22
C VAL A 263 -13.32 -18.90 6.04
N TYR A 264 -14.40 -19.51 5.60
CA TYR A 264 -14.47 -20.94 5.35
C TYR A 264 -15.23 -21.25 4.06
N GLN A 265 -15.05 -22.44 3.53
CA GLN A 265 -15.73 -22.91 2.32
C GLN A 265 -17.25 -23.06 2.55
N ARG A 266 -18.10 -22.56 1.65
CA ARG A 266 -19.58 -22.55 1.79
C ARG A 266 -20.22 -23.92 2.10
N ASP A 267 -19.64 -25.01 1.65
CA ASP A 267 -20.12 -26.39 1.85
C ASP A 267 -19.51 -27.09 3.06
N MET A 268 -18.75 -26.38 3.91
CA MET A 268 -18.25 -26.91 5.18
C MET A 268 -19.43 -27.25 6.11
N PRO A 269 -19.50 -28.46 6.68
CA PRO A 269 -20.56 -28.86 7.61
C PRO A 269 -20.64 -27.92 8.82
N ASP A 270 -21.86 -27.59 9.26
CA ASP A 270 -22.09 -26.66 10.37
C ASP A 270 -21.41 -27.13 11.69
N GLU A 271 -21.38 -28.45 11.93
CA GLU A 271 -20.68 -29.03 13.08
C GLU A 271 -19.18 -28.73 13.07
N MET A 272 -18.56 -28.78 11.90
CA MET A 272 -17.15 -28.43 11.71
C MET A 272 -16.91 -26.93 11.87
N VAL A 273 -17.82 -26.10 11.36
CA VAL A 273 -17.77 -24.64 11.50
C VAL A 273 -17.83 -24.25 12.98
N GLU A 274 -18.76 -24.80 13.74
CA GLU A 274 -18.91 -24.53 15.17
C GLU A 274 -17.72 -25.06 15.98
N LEU A 275 -17.18 -26.24 15.63
CA LEU A 275 -15.94 -26.74 16.22
C LEU A 275 -14.78 -25.74 16.04
N LEU A 276 -14.54 -25.29 14.79
CA LEU A 276 -13.48 -24.35 14.48
C LEU A 276 -13.72 -22.99 15.14
N ARG A 277 -14.96 -22.53 15.17
CA ARG A 277 -15.36 -21.29 15.85
C ARG A 277 -15.00 -21.30 17.33
N ASN A 278 -15.34 -22.39 18.02
CA ASN A 278 -15.03 -22.57 19.43
C ASN A 278 -13.52 -22.69 19.67
N LYS A 279 -12.83 -23.48 18.84
CA LYS A 279 -11.37 -23.69 18.93
C LYS A 279 -10.54 -22.45 18.63
N LEU A 280 -11.08 -21.51 17.85
CA LEU A 280 -10.44 -20.24 17.51
C LEU A 280 -10.81 -19.10 18.45
N GLY A 281 -11.78 -19.29 19.36
CA GLY A 281 -12.23 -18.26 20.29
C GLY A 281 -12.96 -17.10 19.58
N ILE A 282 -13.68 -17.39 18.50
CA ILE A 282 -14.37 -16.38 17.69
C ILE A 282 -15.65 -15.91 18.39
N SER A 283 -15.68 -14.63 18.74
CA SER A 283 -16.82 -13.96 19.39
C SER A 283 -17.96 -13.64 18.40
N ASN A 284 -19.11 -13.21 18.91
CA ASN A 284 -20.25 -12.79 18.06
C ASN A 284 -19.94 -11.51 17.25
N ASP A 285 -18.96 -10.71 17.69
CA ASP A 285 -18.57 -9.47 17.01
C ASP A 285 -17.49 -9.69 15.93
N ASP A 286 -16.99 -10.93 15.80
CA ASP A 286 -15.99 -11.30 14.80
C ASP A 286 -16.64 -11.69 13.48
N SER A 287 -15.90 -11.45 12.38
CA SER A 287 -16.43 -11.66 11.05
C SER A 287 -16.28 -13.13 10.61
N VAL A 288 -17.36 -13.91 10.77
CA VAL A 288 -17.47 -15.27 10.23
C VAL A 288 -18.14 -15.21 8.86
N ILE A 289 -17.42 -15.60 7.80
CA ILE A 289 -17.88 -15.47 6.41
C ILE A 289 -17.74 -16.79 5.66
N ALA A 290 -18.86 -17.31 5.15
CA ALA A 290 -18.86 -18.39 4.17
C ALA A 290 -18.42 -17.85 2.80
N GLY A 291 -17.27 -18.31 2.31
CA GLY A 291 -16.64 -17.88 1.07
C GLY A 291 -16.45 -19.01 0.05
N GLY A 292 -15.86 -18.66 -1.09
CA GLY A 292 -15.54 -19.61 -2.16
C GLY A 292 -14.51 -20.69 -1.76
N ARG A 293 -14.26 -21.63 -2.68
CA ARG A 293 -13.36 -22.78 -2.49
C ARG A 293 -11.88 -22.44 -2.25
N TYR A 294 -11.45 -21.27 -2.69
CA TYR A 294 -10.06 -20.85 -2.58
C TYR A 294 -10.02 -19.58 -1.73
N HIS A 295 -9.12 -19.56 -0.75
CA HIS A 295 -8.86 -18.38 0.05
C HIS A 295 -7.44 -17.88 -0.24
N ASN A 296 -7.10 -16.70 0.26
CA ASN A 296 -5.76 -16.13 0.08
C ASN A 296 -5.40 -15.86 -1.40
N PHE A 297 -6.34 -15.30 -2.16
CA PHE A 297 -6.12 -14.92 -3.56
C PHE A 297 -4.95 -13.94 -3.77
N LYS A 298 -4.35 -13.36 -2.72
CA LYS A 298 -3.12 -12.56 -2.80
C LYS A 298 -1.98 -13.25 -3.56
N ASP A 299 -1.92 -14.58 -3.54
CA ASP A 299 -0.90 -15.33 -4.29
C ASP A 299 -1.03 -15.15 -5.82
N PHE A 300 -2.20 -14.74 -6.30
CA PHE A 300 -2.41 -14.38 -7.71
C PHE A 300 -1.67 -13.12 -8.14
N ILE A 301 -1.17 -12.29 -7.21
CA ILE A 301 -0.25 -11.18 -7.55
C ILE A 301 0.95 -11.70 -8.34
N ASN A 302 1.40 -12.92 -8.02
CA ASN A 302 2.50 -13.59 -8.68
C ASN A 302 2.04 -14.63 -9.70
N PHE A 303 0.80 -14.54 -10.21
CA PHE A 303 0.28 -15.50 -11.18
C PHE A 303 1.23 -15.61 -12.39
N PRO A 304 1.65 -16.83 -12.75
CA PRO A 304 2.67 -17.03 -13.78
C PRO A 304 2.11 -16.76 -15.17
N ASN A 305 2.90 -16.12 -16.03
CA ASN A 305 2.57 -16.07 -17.46
C ASN A 305 3.12 -17.31 -18.16
N VAL A 306 2.25 -18.29 -18.43
CA VAL A 306 2.60 -19.45 -19.26
C VAL A 306 2.30 -19.22 -20.74
N GLY A 307 1.66 -18.10 -21.11
CA GLY A 307 1.22 -17.80 -22.47
C GLY A 307 2.23 -17.02 -23.31
N LYS A 308 1.72 -16.16 -24.20
CA LYS A 308 2.53 -15.26 -25.03
C LYS A 308 2.77 -13.93 -24.30
N SER A 309 3.69 -13.10 -24.81
CA SER A 309 4.04 -11.81 -24.22
C SER A 309 2.90 -10.78 -24.23
N ASN A 310 1.93 -10.92 -25.14
CA ASN A 310 0.75 -10.05 -25.21
C ASN A 310 -0.21 -10.19 -24.01
N LEU A 311 -0.07 -11.24 -23.21
CA LEU A 311 -0.91 -11.45 -22.03
C LEU A 311 -0.43 -10.68 -20.79
N VAL A 312 0.74 -10.04 -20.87
CA VAL A 312 1.36 -9.25 -19.80
C VAL A 312 1.63 -7.83 -20.33
N ASN A 313 1.71 -6.84 -19.45
CA ASN A 313 2.09 -5.50 -19.84
C ASN A 313 3.49 -5.50 -20.47
N ARG A 314 3.68 -4.71 -21.53
CA ARG A 314 5.01 -4.47 -22.08
C ARG A 314 5.86 -3.77 -20.99
N PRO A 315 7.10 -4.21 -20.75
CA PRO A 315 7.97 -3.51 -19.81
C PRO A 315 8.20 -2.08 -20.30
N MET A 316 8.17 -1.13 -19.37
CA MET A 316 8.58 0.26 -19.63
C MET A 316 9.98 0.41 -19.03
N PRO A 317 11.03 0.43 -19.86
CA PRO A 317 12.41 0.60 -19.38
C PRO A 317 12.52 1.88 -18.56
N ARG A 318 13.16 1.81 -17.40
CA ARG A 318 13.36 3.01 -16.59
C ARG A 318 14.38 3.91 -17.25
N LEU A 319 14.05 5.18 -17.36
CA LEU A 319 14.87 6.21 -17.96
C LEU A 319 16.02 6.56 -17.00
N ARG A 320 17.21 6.69 -17.56
CA ARG A 320 18.29 7.43 -16.92
C ARG A 320 17.99 8.91 -17.13
N HIS A 321 18.10 9.69 -16.06
CA HIS A 321 18.15 11.15 -16.19
C HIS A 321 19.50 11.57 -16.78
N VAL A 322 19.51 12.02 -18.04
CA VAL A 322 20.73 12.28 -18.84
C VAL A 322 21.61 13.38 -18.27
N TRP A 323 21.01 14.24 -17.43
CA TRP A 323 21.73 15.31 -16.73
C TRP A 323 22.91 14.79 -15.92
N PHE A 324 22.76 13.67 -15.21
CA PHE A 324 23.83 13.09 -14.39
C PHE A 324 25.04 12.61 -15.21
N ASP A 325 24.83 12.26 -16.48
CA ASP A 325 25.88 11.67 -17.32
C ASP A 325 26.80 12.77 -17.92
N LYS A 326 26.44 14.06 -17.78
CA LYS A 326 27.22 15.21 -18.27
C LYS A 326 28.33 15.69 -17.32
N PHE A 327 28.32 15.23 -16.08
CA PHE A 327 29.21 15.73 -15.02
C PHE A 327 30.15 14.65 -14.50
N ARG A 328 31.23 15.08 -13.83
CA ARG A 328 32.23 14.19 -13.25
C ARG A 328 31.66 13.26 -12.17
N ASN A 329 30.71 13.77 -11.38
CA ASN A 329 30.07 13.05 -10.29
C ASN A 329 28.66 13.62 -10.03
N GLY A 330 27.88 12.96 -9.18
CA GLY A 330 26.50 13.37 -8.90
C GLY A 330 26.39 14.72 -8.16
N PHE A 331 27.37 15.09 -7.34
CA PHE A 331 27.37 16.36 -6.63
C PHE A 331 27.51 17.55 -7.57
N ASP A 332 28.34 17.43 -8.60
CA ASP A 332 28.50 18.48 -9.62
C ASP A 332 27.20 18.71 -10.39
N ALA A 333 26.50 17.62 -10.75
CA ALA A 333 25.21 17.71 -11.44
C ALA A 333 24.13 18.41 -10.58
N ILE A 334 24.07 18.10 -9.27
CA ILE A 334 23.08 18.68 -8.35
C ILE A 334 23.44 20.12 -7.96
N ARG A 335 24.74 20.47 -7.94
CA ARG A 335 25.19 21.83 -7.66
C ARG A 335 24.84 22.79 -8.79
N GLU A 336 24.97 22.31 -10.04
CA GLU A 336 24.66 23.10 -11.23
C GLU A 336 23.16 23.40 -11.33
N GLN A 337 22.31 22.41 -11.04
CA GLN A 337 20.87 22.60 -11.02
C GLN A 337 20.19 21.58 -10.09
N ASP A 338 19.10 22.00 -9.45
CA ASP A 338 18.18 21.09 -8.78
C ASP A 338 17.68 20.02 -9.76
N VAL A 339 17.64 18.77 -9.27
CA VAL A 339 17.23 17.61 -10.06
C VAL A 339 15.94 17.02 -9.50
N LEU A 340 14.95 16.85 -10.36
CA LEU A 340 13.70 16.17 -10.03
C LEU A 340 13.55 14.87 -10.81
N LEU A 341 13.62 13.75 -10.11
CA LEU A 341 13.35 12.42 -10.63
C LEU A 341 11.89 12.04 -10.33
N TYR A 342 11.26 11.32 -11.26
CA TYR A 342 9.91 10.78 -11.08
C TYR A 342 9.91 9.27 -11.35
N TYR A 343 9.74 8.47 -10.31
CA TYR A 343 9.64 7.01 -10.36
C TYR A 343 8.23 6.58 -10.73
N PRO A 344 8.02 5.36 -11.25
CA PRO A 344 9.04 4.40 -11.70
C PRO A 344 9.54 4.72 -13.13
N TYR A 345 9.19 5.88 -13.69
CA TYR A 345 9.62 6.31 -15.02
C TYR A 345 11.13 6.48 -15.08
N HIS A 346 11.71 7.13 -14.08
CA HIS A 346 13.15 7.21 -13.87
C HIS A 346 13.69 6.02 -13.08
N THR A 347 14.99 5.76 -13.19
CA THR A 347 15.66 4.78 -12.36
C THR A 347 15.96 5.31 -10.96
N PHE A 348 15.73 4.47 -9.94
CA PHE A 348 16.15 4.73 -8.57
C PHE A 348 17.68 4.61 -8.39
N GLU A 349 18.38 4.11 -9.41
CA GLU A 349 19.83 3.91 -9.38
C GLU A 349 20.61 5.21 -9.17
N HIS A 350 20.07 6.36 -9.57
CA HIS A 350 20.73 7.67 -9.35
C HIS A 350 20.90 8.00 -7.86
N VAL A 351 19.87 7.74 -7.04
CA VAL A 351 19.95 7.93 -5.59
C VAL A 351 20.93 6.95 -4.95
N LEU A 352 20.90 5.69 -5.39
CA LEU A 352 21.81 4.66 -4.89
C LEU A 352 23.26 4.97 -5.24
N GLU A 353 23.52 5.42 -6.47
CA GLU A 353 24.84 5.80 -6.92
C GLU A 353 25.35 7.05 -6.20
N LEU A 354 24.49 8.04 -5.93
CA LEU A 354 24.87 9.21 -5.14
C LEU A 354 25.25 8.84 -3.70
N LEU A 355 24.46 7.99 -3.03
CA LEU A 355 24.79 7.52 -1.68
C LEU A 355 26.05 6.64 -1.66
N ARG A 356 26.25 5.83 -2.70
CA ARG A 356 27.48 5.06 -2.89
C ARG A 356 28.68 6.00 -3.05
N GLN A 357 28.61 7.01 -3.92
CA GLN A 357 29.66 8.03 -4.08
C GLN A 357 29.93 8.75 -2.75
N ALA A 358 28.87 9.15 -2.04
CA ALA A 358 28.98 9.81 -0.74
C ALA A 358 29.70 8.95 0.30
N SER A 359 29.63 7.61 0.18
CA SER A 359 30.28 6.70 1.13
C SER A 359 31.80 6.67 1.05
N PHE A 360 32.41 7.02 -0.09
CA PHE A 360 33.86 6.96 -0.28
C PHE A 360 34.50 8.25 -0.80
N ASP A 361 33.74 9.25 -1.25
CA ASP A 361 34.28 10.53 -1.67
C ASP A 361 35.05 11.20 -0.51
N PRO A 362 36.37 11.45 -0.63
CA PRO A 362 37.18 12.04 0.43
C PRO A 362 36.66 13.39 0.94
N SER A 363 36.00 14.18 0.09
CA SER A 363 35.45 15.48 0.46
C SER A 363 34.19 15.38 1.32
N VAL A 364 33.51 14.22 1.37
CA VAL A 364 32.29 14.07 2.16
C VAL A 364 32.60 13.87 3.63
N LEU A 365 32.06 14.76 4.47
CA LEU A 365 32.28 14.81 5.91
C LEU A 365 31.23 14.03 6.69
N ALA A 366 29.96 14.14 6.29
CA ALA A 366 28.84 13.58 7.04
C ALA A 366 27.67 13.18 6.14
N ILE A 367 26.92 12.17 6.57
CA ILE A 367 25.69 11.71 5.92
C ILE A 367 24.63 11.52 7.01
N LYS A 368 23.48 12.18 6.87
CA LYS A 368 22.26 11.89 7.64
C LYS A 368 21.21 11.29 6.72
N ILE A 369 20.54 10.22 7.12
CA ILE A 369 19.44 9.61 6.36
C ILE A 369 18.39 9.06 7.30
N ASN A 370 17.12 9.10 6.90
CA ASN A 370 16.07 8.41 7.63
C ASN A 370 15.52 7.23 6.83
N ILE A 371 15.27 6.11 7.50
CA ILE A 371 14.85 4.86 6.88
C ILE A 371 13.60 4.37 7.59
N TYR A 372 12.48 4.47 6.87
CA TYR A 372 11.18 4.02 7.34
C TYR A 372 10.99 2.51 7.16
N ARG A 373 11.45 1.94 6.03
CA ARG A 373 11.40 0.51 5.70
C ARG A 373 12.64 0.10 4.93
N VAL A 374 13.34 -0.91 5.40
CA VAL A 374 14.56 -1.42 4.77
C VAL A 374 14.23 -2.69 3.98
N ALA A 375 14.70 -2.81 2.74
CA ALA A 375 14.67 -4.10 2.06
C ALA A 375 15.59 -5.10 2.78
N LYS A 376 15.28 -6.41 2.73
CA LYS A 376 16.12 -7.45 3.37
C LYS A 376 17.61 -7.36 2.98
N ASP A 377 17.91 -6.91 1.76
CA ASP A 377 19.26 -6.65 1.25
C ASP A 377 19.32 -5.20 0.73
N SER A 378 19.43 -4.22 1.63
CA SER A 378 19.38 -2.80 1.25
C SER A 378 20.77 -2.24 0.94
N ARG A 379 21.02 -1.90 -0.34
CA ARG A 379 22.28 -1.28 -0.78
C ARG A 379 22.56 0.07 -0.11
N ILE A 380 21.51 0.71 0.41
CA ILE A 380 21.62 1.96 1.17
C ILE A 380 22.28 1.71 2.52
N ILE A 381 21.90 0.64 3.22
CA ILE A 381 22.51 0.30 4.51
C ILE A 381 23.99 -0.02 4.33
N ASP A 382 24.33 -0.81 3.32
CA ASP A 382 25.72 -1.13 2.99
C ASP A 382 26.53 0.14 2.70
N SER A 383 25.96 1.09 1.98
CA SER A 383 26.59 2.38 1.71
C SER A 383 26.82 3.20 2.98
N MET A 384 25.89 3.15 3.94
CA MET A 384 26.06 3.84 5.23
C MET A 384 27.13 3.17 6.11
N ILE A 385 27.24 1.84 6.07
CA ILE A 385 28.30 1.07 6.75
C ILE A 385 29.67 1.43 6.14
N HIS A 386 29.80 1.41 4.81
CA HIS A 386 31.03 1.83 4.13
C HIS A 386 31.41 3.28 4.44
N ALA A 387 30.43 4.18 4.51
CA ALA A 387 30.66 5.57 4.88
C ALA A 387 31.27 5.69 6.28
N ALA A 388 30.76 4.93 7.26
CA ALA A 388 31.29 4.91 8.62
C ALA A 388 32.72 4.33 8.67
N HIS A 389 32.98 3.24 7.94
CA HIS A 389 34.34 2.67 7.82
C HIS A 389 35.33 3.64 7.17
N ASN A 390 34.89 4.48 6.23
CA ASN A 390 35.69 5.54 5.62
C ASN A 390 35.80 6.82 6.49
N GLY A 391 35.40 6.76 7.77
CA GLY A 391 35.59 7.85 8.74
C GLY A 391 34.56 8.99 8.65
N LYS A 392 33.48 8.81 7.88
CA LYS A 392 32.42 9.83 7.74
C LYS A 392 31.52 9.82 8.97
N LYS A 393 31.03 11.00 9.38
CA LYS A 393 30.00 11.06 10.43
C LYS A 393 28.66 10.62 9.85
N VAL A 394 28.28 9.38 10.08
CA VAL A 394 27.02 8.80 9.58
C VAL A 394 25.97 8.79 10.69
N THR A 395 24.79 9.33 10.39
CA THR A 395 23.63 9.31 11.27
C THR A 395 22.45 8.68 10.54
N VAL A 396 21.88 7.61 11.09
CA VAL A 396 20.74 6.90 10.50
C VAL A 396 19.58 6.93 11.47
N VAL A 397 18.48 7.54 11.06
CA VAL A 397 17.22 7.52 11.78
C VAL A 397 16.44 6.29 11.33
N VAL A 398 16.11 5.37 12.25
CA VAL A 398 15.39 4.12 11.96
C VAL A 398 14.03 4.14 12.63
N GLU A 399 12.98 3.87 11.85
CA GLU A 399 11.64 3.66 12.38
C GLU A 399 11.47 2.20 12.85
N LEU A 400 11.54 1.95 14.15
CA LEU A 400 11.33 0.58 14.68
C LEU A 400 9.86 0.15 14.61
N GLN A 401 8.92 1.09 14.61
CA GLN A 401 7.48 0.82 14.63
C GLN A 401 6.88 0.69 13.21
N ALA A 402 7.73 0.47 12.20
CA ALA A 402 7.29 0.27 10.84
C ALA A 402 6.67 -1.13 10.70
N ARG A 403 5.34 -1.14 10.59
CA ARG A 403 4.54 -2.37 10.47
C ARG A 403 5.06 -3.36 9.44
N PHE A 404 5.20 -4.61 9.88
CA PHE A 404 5.61 -5.81 9.13
C PHE A 404 7.12 -5.92 8.82
N ASP A 405 7.94 -4.95 9.23
CA ASP A 405 9.38 -4.90 8.99
C ASP A 405 10.18 -4.72 10.30
N GLU A 406 9.56 -4.87 11.47
CA GLU A 406 10.14 -4.56 12.79
C GLU A 406 11.40 -5.39 13.07
N GLU A 407 11.33 -6.71 12.86
CA GLU A 407 12.46 -7.62 13.06
C GLU A 407 13.66 -7.24 12.18
N ALA A 408 13.40 -6.86 10.92
CA ALA A 408 14.43 -6.45 9.98
C ALA A 408 15.08 -5.12 10.40
N ASN A 409 14.28 -4.16 10.85
CA ASN A 409 14.79 -2.86 11.31
C ASN A 409 15.63 -3.00 12.59
N ILE A 410 15.25 -3.90 13.52
CA ILE A 410 16.04 -4.20 14.72
C ILE A 410 17.39 -4.84 14.34
N HIS A 411 17.40 -5.79 13.40
CA HIS A 411 18.63 -6.40 12.91
C HIS A 411 19.57 -5.37 12.27
N TRP A 412 19.03 -4.48 11.44
CA TRP A 412 19.81 -3.43 10.79
C TRP A 412 20.37 -2.41 11.77
N ALA A 413 19.60 -2.02 12.79
CA ALA A 413 20.08 -1.12 13.84
C ALA A 413 21.33 -1.66 14.56
N LYS A 414 21.36 -2.97 14.86
CA LYS A 414 22.54 -3.62 15.44
C LYS A 414 23.74 -3.58 14.50
N SER A 415 23.52 -3.91 13.23
CA SER A 415 24.57 -3.94 12.21
C SER A 415 25.19 -2.55 11.97
N LEU A 416 24.35 -1.52 11.85
CA LEU A 416 24.77 -0.13 11.70
C LEU A 416 25.58 0.35 12.91
N THR A 417 25.09 0.10 14.13
CA THR A 417 25.76 0.52 15.36
C THR A 417 27.14 -0.13 15.49
N ALA A 418 27.26 -1.42 15.15
CA ALA A 418 28.53 -2.14 15.17
C ALA A 418 29.56 -1.56 14.19
N ALA A 419 29.10 -0.99 13.07
CA ALA A 419 29.97 -0.34 12.08
C ALA A 419 30.39 1.10 12.45
N GLY A 420 29.92 1.65 13.57
CA GLY A 420 30.22 3.02 14.02
C GLY A 420 29.21 4.07 13.54
N VAL A 421 28.05 3.66 13.03
CA VAL A 421 26.96 4.58 12.64
C VAL A 421 26.19 5.05 13.88
N HIS A 422 25.88 6.34 13.96
CA HIS A 422 25.02 6.88 15.00
C HIS A 422 23.54 6.63 14.66
N VAL A 423 22.95 5.60 15.27
CA VAL A 423 21.55 5.22 15.06
C VAL A 423 20.64 5.98 16.01
N ILE A 424 19.56 6.57 15.47
CA ILE A 424 18.51 7.25 16.23
C ILE A 424 17.20 6.52 15.99
N PHE A 425 16.45 6.29 17.06
CA PHE A 425 15.13 5.70 16.99
C PHE A 425 14.04 6.76 17.10
N SER A 426 12.90 6.52 16.47
CA SER A 426 11.69 7.32 16.64
C SER A 426 11.24 7.31 18.11
N ALA A 427 10.74 8.45 18.60
CA ALA A 427 10.11 8.50 19.91
C ALA A 427 8.78 7.71 19.88
N PRO A 428 8.40 7.04 20.99
CA PRO A 428 7.11 6.33 21.06
C PRO A 428 5.94 7.26 20.68
N GLY A 429 5.11 6.82 19.74
CA GLY A 429 3.94 7.58 19.27
C GLY A 429 4.23 8.66 18.23
N LEU A 430 5.49 8.86 17.80
CA LEU A 430 5.84 9.83 16.75
C LEU A 430 6.59 9.16 15.60
N LYS A 431 5.84 8.72 14.59
CA LYS A 431 6.40 8.00 13.44
C LYS A 431 7.04 8.92 12.41
N ILE A 432 8.18 8.51 11.86
CA ILE A 432 8.95 9.31 10.90
C ILE A 432 8.68 8.82 9.48
N HIS A 433 7.79 9.53 8.79
CA HIS A 433 7.35 9.18 7.44
C HIS A 433 7.90 10.13 6.36
N ALA A 434 8.70 11.15 6.71
CA ALA A 434 9.51 11.87 5.74
C ALA A 434 10.52 10.95 5.03
N LYS A 435 11.09 11.36 3.88
CA LYS A 435 12.15 10.59 3.17
C LYS A 435 13.27 11.50 2.74
N LEU A 436 14.24 11.62 3.62
CA LEU A 436 15.28 12.61 3.60
C LEU A 436 16.64 11.94 3.68
N PHE A 437 17.59 12.46 2.92
CA PHE A 437 18.98 12.39 3.32
C PHE A 437 19.65 13.75 3.14
N LEU A 438 20.73 13.94 3.87
CA LEU A 438 21.56 15.13 3.84
C LEU A 438 23.02 14.72 3.83
N ILE A 439 23.75 15.14 2.80
CA ILE A 439 25.18 14.92 2.66
C ILE A 439 25.88 16.26 2.86
N SER A 440 26.86 16.32 3.74
CA SER A 440 27.72 17.49 3.93
C SER A 440 29.10 17.20 3.36
N ARG A 441 29.55 18.03 2.43
CA ARG A 441 30.79 17.86 1.65
C ARG A 441 31.61 19.15 1.72
N LEU A 442 32.93 19.01 1.86
CA LEU A 442 33.89 20.12 1.83
C LEU A 442 34.27 20.44 0.39
N GLU A 443 33.96 21.65 -0.07
CA GLU A 443 34.24 22.12 -1.42
C GLU A 443 34.84 23.53 -1.34
N ASN A 444 36.07 23.71 -1.81
CA ASN A 444 36.79 25.00 -1.76
C ASN A 444 36.75 25.64 -0.36
N ASP A 445 37.06 24.84 0.68
CA ASP A 445 37.04 25.21 2.09
C ASP A 445 35.67 25.57 2.70
N GLU A 446 34.58 25.43 1.94
CA GLU A 446 33.21 25.64 2.43
C GLU A 446 32.44 24.31 2.57
N ILE A 447 31.55 24.25 3.56
CA ILE A 447 30.69 23.08 3.76
C ILE A 447 29.42 23.24 2.92
N VAL A 448 29.41 22.60 1.77
CA VAL A 448 28.24 22.50 0.89
C VAL A 448 27.37 21.32 1.33
N ARG A 449 26.05 21.51 1.29
CA ARG A 449 25.08 20.48 1.66
C ARG A 449 24.26 20.08 0.46
N TYR A 450 24.04 18.78 0.33
CA TYR A 450 23.18 18.18 -0.69
C TYR A 450 22.05 17.45 0.01
N ALA A 451 20.82 17.82 -0.30
CA ALA A 451 19.64 17.23 0.31
C ALA A 451 18.84 16.45 -0.72
N HIS A 452 18.23 15.37 -0.23
CA HIS A 452 17.18 14.65 -0.92
C HIS A 452 15.87 14.82 -0.17
N ILE A 453 14.78 15.06 -0.90
CA ILE A 453 13.42 15.06 -0.38
C ILE A 453 12.56 14.19 -1.30
N GLY A 454 12.08 13.07 -0.76
CA GLY A 454 11.25 12.12 -1.48
C GLY A 454 9.80 12.09 -1.01
N THR A 455 8.87 11.83 -1.91
CA THR A 455 7.46 11.56 -1.57
C THR A 455 7.25 10.12 -1.09
N GLY A 456 8.15 9.20 -1.48
CA GLY A 456 8.09 7.76 -1.20
C GLY A 456 9.34 7.20 -0.54
N ASN A 457 9.21 5.98 0.01
CA ASN A 457 10.25 5.27 0.76
C ASN A 457 11.49 4.96 -0.09
N PHE A 458 12.66 4.88 0.56
CA PHE A 458 13.91 4.38 -0.02
C PHE A 458 13.88 2.84 -0.19
N ASN A 459 12.98 2.33 -1.04
CA ASN A 459 12.82 0.90 -1.28
C ASN A 459 12.87 0.58 -2.78
N GLU A 460 13.89 -0.21 -3.16
CA GLU A 460 14.23 -0.55 -4.54
C GLU A 460 13.15 -1.35 -5.28
N LYS A 461 12.29 -2.06 -4.52
CA LYS A 461 11.16 -2.83 -5.04
C LYS A 461 9.93 -1.94 -5.23
N THR A 462 9.62 -1.06 -4.27
CA THR A 462 8.47 -0.15 -4.40
C THR A 462 8.71 0.91 -5.46
N ALA A 463 9.94 1.41 -5.63
CA ALA A 463 10.30 2.35 -6.70
C ALA A 463 10.08 1.80 -8.14
N ARG A 464 9.70 0.52 -8.27
CA ARG A 464 9.35 -0.12 -9.56
C ARG A 464 7.86 -0.06 -9.87
N ILE A 465 7.03 0.15 -8.85
CA ILE A 465 5.58 0.00 -8.89
C ILE A 465 4.90 1.31 -8.47
N TYR A 466 5.52 2.09 -7.58
CA TYR A 466 4.97 3.30 -6.97
C TYR A 466 5.45 4.51 -7.77
N THR A 467 4.54 5.46 -8.00
CA THR A 467 4.93 6.75 -8.56
C THR A 467 5.41 7.66 -7.44
N ASP A 468 6.64 8.14 -7.50
CA ASP A 468 7.23 8.94 -6.43
C ASP A 468 8.24 9.95 -6.97
N TYR A 469 8.19 11.17 -6.44
CA TYR A 469 9.20 12.19 -6.74
C TYR A 469 10.39 12.07 -5.80
N SER A 470 11.54 12.47 -6.33
CA SER A 470 12.80 12.59 -5.60
C SER A 470 13.47 13.89 -6.06
N LEU A 471 13.45 14.88 -5.18
CA LEU A 471 14.13 16.16 -5.36
C LEU A 471 15.55 16.02 -4.77
N LEU A 472 16.56 16.34 -5.58
CA LEU A 472 17.95 16.46 -5.18
C LEU A 472 18.37 17.92 -5.38
N THR A 473 18.86 18.56 -4.31
CA THR A 473 19.15 20.00 -4.32
C THR A 473 20.38 20.34 -3.49
N ALA A 474 21.13 21.35 -3.95
CA ALA A 474 22.19 22.00 -3.20
C ALA A 474 21.78 23.40 -2.68
N ASP A 475 20.51 23.80 -2.87
CA ASP A 475 20.03 25.12 -2.47
C ASP A 475 20.08 25.30 -0.95
N ALA A 476 20.80 26.33 -0.49
CA ALA A 476 20.98 26.62 0.93
C ALA A 476 19.65 26.85 1.68
N ARG A 477 18.61 27.37 1.01
CA ARG A 477 17.28 27.62 1.61
C ARG A 477 16.62 26.31 2.04
N ILE A 478 16.72 25.28 1.20
CA ILE A 478 16.14 23.96 1.45
C ILE A 478 17.07 23.10 2.31
N THR A 479 18.37 23.05 1.99
CA THR A 479 19.33 22.16 2.66
C THR A 479 19.53 22.53 4.13
N ASN A 480 19.48 23.81 4.49
CA ASN A 480 19.50 24.24 5.89
C ASN A 480 18.24 23.80 6.64
N GLU A 481 17.08 23.74 5.98
CA GLU A 481 15.86 23.26 6.61
C GLU A 481 15.82 21.75 6.76
N VAL A 482 16.32 20.99 5.79
CA VAL A 482 16.50 19.53 5.95
C VAL A 482 17.44 19.24 7.11
N ARG A 483 18.51 20.02 7.29
CA ARG A 483 19.37 19.95 8.49
C ARG A 483 18.57 20.21 9.77
N ARG A 484 17.71 21.24 9.79
CA ARG A 484 16.83 21.54 10.93
C ARG A 484 15.88 20.37 11.22
N VAL A 485 15.34 19.68 10.19
CA VAL A 485 14.49 18.49 10.39
C VAL A 485 15.25 17.36 11.10
N PHE A 486 16.48 17.04 10.67
CA PHE A 486 17.27 16.02 11.38
C PHE A 486 17.59 16.42 12.82
N ASN A 487 17.87 17.69 13.07
CA ASN A 487 18.10 18.18 14.43
C ASN A 487 16.82 18.15 15.28
N PHE A 488 15.66 18.40 14.68
CA PHE A 488 14.34 18.28 15.30
C PHE A 488 14.03 16.82 15.67
N ILE A 489 14.36 15.87 14.79
CA ILE A 489 14.24 14.43 15.08
C ILE A 489 15.15 14.03 16.26
N GLU A 490 16.39 14.53 16.27
CA GLU A 490 17.36 14.28 17.35
C GLU A 490 16.94 14.91 18.68
N ASN A 491 16.31 16.08 18.65
CA ASN A 491 15.92 16.82 19.84
C ASN A 491 14.60 17.59 19.61
N PRO A 492 13.45 16.91 19.76
CA PRO A 492 12.14 17.49 19.43
C PRO A 492 11.67 18.55 20.44
N TYR A 493 12.33 18.65 21.60
CA TYR A 493 11.97 19.60 22.66
C TYR A 493 12.43 21.04 22.38
N ARG A 494 13.31 21.24 21.40
CA ARG A 494 13.75 22.59 21.01
C ARG A 494 12.74 23.22 20.05
N PRO A 495 12.43 24.51 20.21
CA PRO A 495 11.58 25.20 19.25
C PRO A 495 12.30 25.27 17.90
N VAL A 496 11.60 24.89 16.84
CA VAL A 496 12.11 24.93 15.46
C VAL A 496 11.08 25.59 14.56
N THR A 497 11.57 26.41 13.63
CA THR A 497 10.78 27.04 12.57
C THR A 497 11.32 26.66 11.20
N PHE A 498 10.41 26.67 10.22
CA PHE A 498 10.68 26.35 8.82
C PHE A 498 9.93 27.34 7.95
N ASP A 499 10.63 27.89 6.96
CA ASP A 499 10.14 28.90 6.03
C ASP A 499 9.76 28.28 4.68
N ASN A 500 10.49 27.25 4.22
CA ASN A 500 10.31 26.62 2.90
C ASN A 500 9.70 25.20 2.99
N LEU A 501 9.92 24.50 4.10
CA LEU A 501 9.40 23.17 4.38
C LEU A 501 8.12 23.24 5.24
N MET A 502 7.12 22.47 4.82
CA MET A 502 6.04 22.07 5.73
C MET A 502 6.51 20.82 6.47
N VAL A 503 6.60 20.89 7.79
CA VAL A 503 7.03 19.80 8.65
C VAL A 503 5.91 19.48 9.62
N SER A 504 5.41 18.25 9.55
CA SER A 504 4.43 17.76 10.52
C SER A 504 5.15 17.24 11.77
N PRO A 505 4.58 17.36 12.98
CA PRO A 505 3.36 18.10 13.30
C PRO A 505 3.59 19.59 13.62
N GLN A 506 4.76 20.14 13.29
CA GLN A 506 5.19 21.46 13.73
C GLN A 506 4.40 22.63 13.11
N ASN A 507 4.23 22.65 11.79
CA ASN A 507 3.64 23.80 11.08
C ASN A 507 2.60 23.43 10.01
N SER A 508 2.39 22.14 9.73
CA SER A 508 1.64 21.69 8.54
C SER A 508 0.20 22.18 8.53
N ARG A 509 -0.53 22.03 9.65
CA ARG A 509 -1.93 22.50 9.73
C ARG A 509 -2.04 24.01 9.53
N LEU A 510 -1.17 24.77 10.21
CA LEU A 510 -1.15 26.23 10.13
C LEU A 510 -0.89 26.70 8.69
N ILE A 511 0.17 26.18 8.05
CA ILE A 511 0.54 26.59 6.68
C ILE A 511 -0.56 26.21 5.68
N LEU A 512 -1.09 24.98 5.76
CA LEU A 512 -2.16 24.55 4.85
C LEU A 512 -3.42 25.41 5.01
N TYR A 513 -3.81 25.76 6.24
CA TYR A 513 -4.94 26.66 6.47
C TYR A 513 -4.67 28.04 5.89
N GLN A 514 -3.49 28.62 6.14
CA GLN A 514 -3.11 29.91 5.59
C GLN A 514 -3.15 29.94 4.06
N LEU A 515 -2.63 28.89 3.39
CA LEU A 515 -2.64 28.80 1.94
C LEU A 515 -4.06 28.71 1.38
N ILE A 516 -4.95 27.91 2.00
CA ILE A 516 -6.35 27.82 1.59
C ILE A 516 -7.09 29.14 1.83
N ASP A 517 -6.89 29.75 3.00
CA ASP A 517 -7.52 31.00 3.39
C ASP A 517 -7.06 32.15 2.46
N GLN A 518 -5.83 32.11 1.98
CA GLN A 518 -5.32 33.08 1.00
C GLN A 518 -6.02 32.93 -0.37
N GLU A 519 -6.24 31.71 -0.85
CA GLU A 519 -7.03 31.46 -2.07
C GLU A 519 -8.48 31.94 -1.92
N ILE A 520 -9.08 31.80 -0.73
CA ILE A 520 -10.41 32.34 -0.41
C ILE A 520 -10.42 33.86 -0.57
N ILE A 521 -9.45 34.55 0.03
CA ILE A 521 -9.32 36.01 -0.06
C ILE A 521 -9.18 36.45 -1.52
N HIS A 522 -8.35 35.76 -2.30
CA HIS A 522 -8.17 36.05 -3.73
C HIS A 522 -9.46 35.87 -4.53
N ALA A 523 -10.20 34.78 -4.32
CA ALA A 523 -11.47 34.52 -5.01
C ALA A 523 -12.52 35.58 -4.69
N GLN A 524 -12.63 35.98 -3.41
CA GLN A 524 -13.55 37.04 -2.98
C GLN A 524 -13.18 38.41 -3.55
N ALA A 525 -11.90 38.66 -3.79
CA ALA A 525 -11.41 39.86 -4.47
C ALA A 525 -11.55 39.80 -6.02
N GLY A 526 -12.03 38.68 -6.59
CA GLY A 526 -12.12 38.48 -8.04
C GLY A 526 -10.78 38.21 -8.72
N GLU A 527 -9.73 37.89 -7.97
CA GLU A 527 -8.40 37.53 -8.46
C GLU A 527 -8.32 36.04 -8.85
N SER A 528 -7.24 35.64 -9.54
CA SER A 528 -7.01 34.24 -9.89
C SER A 528 -6.79 33.41 -8.62
N ALA A 529 -7.71 32.48 -8.36
CA ALA A 529 -7.69 31.61 -7.20
C ALA A 529 -7.99 30.15 -7.59
N GLY A 530 -7.28 29.22 -6.98
CA GLY A 530 -7.40 27.80 -7.30
C GLY A 530 -6.56 26.90 -6.40
N ILE A 531 -7.08 25.71 -6.16
CA ILE A 531 -6.40 24.67 -5.38
C ILE A 531 -6.38 23.40 -6.23
N THR A 532 -5.19 22.85 -6.48
CA THR A 532 -5.04 21.55 -7.15
C THR A 532 -4.25 20.61 -6.25
N LEU A 533 -4.84 19.49 -5.85
CA LEU A 533 -4.20 18.51 -4.98
C LEU A 533 -4.12 17.15 -5.65
N LYS A 534 -2.97 16.50 -5.52
CA LYS A 534 -2.78 15.07 -5.78
C LYS A 534 -2.36 14.42 -4.47
N ILE A 535 -3.16 13.49 -3.96
CA ILE A 535 -2.93 12.82 -2.67
C ILE A 535 -3.43 11.38 -2.72
N ASN A 536 -2.93 10.52 -1.81
CA ASN A 536 -3.47 9.17 -1.69
C ASN A 536 -4.79 9.19 -0.91
N ASN A 537 -4.89 10.01 0.14
CA ASN A 537 -6.05 10.06 1.01
C ASN A 537 -6.40 11.49 1.46
N LEU A 538 -7.69 11.82 1.48
CA LEU A 538 -8.28 13.06 1.99
C LEU A 538 -9.34 12.72 3.03
N VAL A 539 -9.02 12.87 4.32
CA VAL A 539 -9.88 12.44 5.43
C VAL A 539 -9.91 13.44 6.58
N ASP A 540 -8.90 14.30 6.74
CA ASP A 540 -8.84 15.26 7.84
C ASP A 540 -10.04 16.22 7.81
N LYS A 541 -10.81 16.23 8.90
CA LYS A 541 -12.05 17.00 9.00
C LYS A 541 -11.81 18.49 8.78
N GLY A 542 -10.82 19.07 9.46
CA GLY A 542 -10.54 20.50 9.38
C GLY A 542 -10.09 20.96 8.00
N LEU A 543 -9.25 20.16 7.33
CA LEU A 543 -8.86 20.44 5.94
C LEU A 543 -10.01 20.27 4.95
N VAL A 544 -10.89 19.27 5.13
CA VAL A 544 -12.08 19.11 4.28
C VAL A 544 -13.03 20.30 4.46
N ASP A 545 -13.26 20.75 5.69
CA ASP A 545 -14.11 21.92 5.98
C ASP A 545 -13.54 23.20 5.36
N ARG A 546 -12.22 23.36 5.38
CA ARG A 546 -11.51 24.45 4.69
C ARG A 546 -11.68 24.38 3.17
N LEU A 547 -11.62 23.19 2.56
CA LEU A 547 -11.89 23.02 1.12
C LEU A 547 -13.34 23.34 0.76
N TYR A 548 -14.32 22.94 1.59
CA TYR A 548 -15.72 23.36 1.41
C TYR A 548 -15.86 24.88 1.50
N SER A 549 -15.24 25.51 2.51
CA SER A 549 -15.23 26.97 2.66
C SER A 549 -14.65 27.66 1.42
N ALA A 550 -13.56 27.12 0.87
CA ALA A 550 -12.93 27.61 -0.35
C ALA A 550 -13.84 27.48 -1.58
N SER A 551 -14.49 26.34 -1.76
CA SER A 551 -15.46 26.15 -2.84
C SER A 551 -16.62 27.13 -2.75
N SER A 552 -17.23 27.29 -1.57
CA SER A 552 -18.33 28.23 -1.35
C SER A 552 -17.92 29.69 -1.59
N ALA A 553 -16.63 30.04 -1.42
CA ALA A 553 -16.08 31.35 -1.73
C ALA A 553 -15.73 31.56 -3.21
N GLY A 554 -15.93 30.55 -4.08
CA GLY A 554 -15.67 30.64 -5.52
C GLY A 554 -14.30 30.11 -5.96
N VAL A 555 -13.48 29.56 -5.06
CA VAL A 555 -12.20 28.94 -5.41
C VAL A 555 -12.44 27.68 -6.24
N LYS A 556 -11.74 27.54 -7.36
CA LYS A 556 -11.79 26.33 -8.19
C LYS A 556 -10.87 25.24 -7.62
N ILE A 557 -11.43 24.07 -7.30
CA ILE A 557 -10.68 23.01 -6.63
C ILE A 557 -10.65 21.73 -7.49
N ARG A 558 -9.46 21.26 -7.84
CA ARG A 558 -9.24 20.00 -8.56
C ARG A 558 -8.49 19.01 -7.68
N LEU A 559 -9.10 17.86 -7.42
CA LEU A 559 -8.55 16.82 -6.54
C LEU A 559 -8.31 15.54 -7.34
N LEU A 560 -7.12 14.98 -7.21
CA LEU A 560 -6.77 13.64 -7.64
C LEU A 560 -6.48 12.79 -6.40
N VAL A 561 -7.49 12.04 -5.96
CA VAL A 561 -7.42 11.22 -4.73
C VAL A 561 -7.54 9.76 -5.09
N ARG A 562 -6.43 9.03 -5.04
CA ARG A 562 -6.45 7.63 -5.49
C ARG A 562 -7.20 6.70 -4.52
N GLY A 563 -7.05 6.91 -3.22
CA GLY A 563 -7.56 6.07 -2.13
C GLY A 563 -8.82 6.61 -1.48
N MET A 564 -8.75 6.88 -0.17
CA MET A 564 -9.88 7.34 0.65
C MET A 564 -10.13 8.83 0.44
N CYS A 565 -11.38 9.21 0.18
CA CYS A 565 -11.86 10.58 0.16
C CYS A 565 -13.13 10.68 1.02
N SER A 566 -13.08 11.42 2.13
CA SER A 566 -14.27 11.72 2.95
C SER A 566 -15.05 12.92 2.41
N LEU A 567 -14.38 13.81 1.66
CA LEU A 567 -14.99 14.95 0.98
C LEU A 567 -16.00 14.45 -0.07
N ILE A 568 -17.17 15.08 -0.10
CA ILE A 568 -18.23 14.83 -1.08
C ILE A 568 -18.26 16.02 -2.07
N PRO A 569 -17.96 15.81 -3.36
CA PRO A 569 -18.00 16.89 -4.35
C PRO A 569 -19.42 17.14 -4.88
N ASN A 570 -19.62 18.30 -5.51
CA ASN A 570 -20.85 18.71 -6.17
C ASN A 570 -22.09 18.75 -5.25
N MET A 571 -21.90 19.10 -3.97
CA MET A 571 -23.00 19.39 -3.06
C MET A 571 -23.44 20.85 -3.23
N PRO A 572 -24.72 21.11 -3.54
CA PRO A 572 -25.24 22.46 -3.74
C PRO A 572 -24.92 23.40 -2.58
N GLY A 573 -24.25 24.52 -2.86
CA GLY A 573 -23.85 25.55 -1.90
C GLY A 573 -22.62 25.22 -1.06
N ILE A 574 -22.06 24.01 -1.18
CA ILE A 574 -20.96 23.52 -0.32
C ILE A 574 -19.72 23.15 -1.15
N SER A 575 -19.90 22.38 -2.22
CA SER A 575 -18.78 21.84 -3.01
C SER A 575 -19.00 21.91 -4.52
N ASP A 576 -19.76 22.90 -4.99
CA ASP A 576 -20.06 23.13 -6.41
C ASP A 576 -18.81 23.33 -7.28
N ASN A 577 -17.74 23.88 -6.71
CA ASN A 577 -16.49 24.18 -7.40
C ASN A 577 -15.41 23.11 -7.19
N ILE A 578 -15.76 21.95 -6.60
CA ILE A 578 -14.82 20.86 -6.30
C ILE A 578 -15.01 19.71 -7.28
N GLN A 579 -13.98 19.42 -8.07
CA GLN A 579 -13.92 18.24 -8.92
C GLN A 579 -12.96 17.21 -8.33
N VAL A 580 -13.42 15.98 -8.18
CA VAL A 580 -12.61 14.89 -7.61
C VAL A 580 -12.55 13.73 -8.58
N THR A 581 -11.32 13.36 -8.92
CA THR A 581 -11.01 12.22 -9.77
C THR A 581 -10.07 11.26 -9.04
N SER A 582 -10.00 10.04 -9.53
CA SER A 582 -9.09 9.01 -9.06
C SER A 582 -8.58 8.18 -10.23
N ILE A 583 -7.28 7.91 -10.21
CA ILE A 583 -6.64 7.06 -11.19
C ILE A 583 -6.11 5.82 -10.46
N VAL A 584 -6.57 4.66 -10.90
CA VAL A 584 -6.02 3.35 -10.55
C VAL A 584 -5.60 2.70 -11.86
N ASP A 585 -4.33 2.37 -11.98
CA ASP A 585 -3.73 1.83 -13.20
C ASP A 585 -2.54 0.92 -12.81
N ARG A 586 -1.67 0.57 -13.76
CA ARG A 586 -0.49 -0.30 -13.60
C ARG A 586 0.41 0.14 -12.45
N PHE A 587 0.75 1.42 -12.39
CA PHE A 587 1.53 1.97 -11.29
C PHE A 587 0.60 2.47 -10.19
N LEU A 588 1.08 2.32 -8.97
CA LEU A 588 0.39 2.75 -7.77
C LEU A 588 0.71 4.23 -7.55
N GLU A 589 -0.25 5.09 -7.85
CA GLU A 589 -0.14 6.56 -7.77
C GLU A 589 0.17 6.98 -6.32
N HIS A 590 1.43 7.18 -5.92
CA HIS A 590 1.82 7.32 -4.50
C HIS A 590 2.27 8.73 -4.10
N ASP A 591 2.84 9.48 -5.04
CA ASP A 591 3.31 10.85 -4.83
C ASP A 591 2.18 11.80 -4.42
N ARG A 592 2.52 12.78 -3.58
CA ARG A 592 1.61 13.87 -3.21
C ARG A 592 2.14 15.22 -3.66
N VAL A 593 1.24 16.02 -4.25
CA VAL A 593 1.52 17.36 -4.74
C VAL A 593 0.43 18.31 -4.30
N TYR A 594 0.81 19.49 -3.79
CA TYR A 594 -0.11 20.58 -3.46
C TYR A 594 0.19 21.77 -4.35
N VAL A 595 -0.85 22.31 -4.99
CA VAL A 595 -0.73 23.49 -5.86
C VAL A 595 -1.77 24.52 -5.42
N PHE A 596 -1.30 25.74 -5.18
CA PHE A 596 -2.13 26.92 -4.89
C PHE A 596 -1.89 27.96 -5.98
N GLU A 597 -2.94 28.62 -6.48
CA GLU A 597 -2.88 29.54 -7.61
C GLU A 597 -2.10 30.82 -7.31
N ASN A 598 -2.27 31.36 -6.10
CA ASN A 598 -1.57 32.50 -5.54
C ASN A 598 -1.45 33.69 -6.52
N LYS A 599 -2.60 34.17 -7.00
CA LYS A 599 -2.71 35.28 -7.98
C LYS A 599 -1.95 35.05 -9.30
N GLY A 600 -1.71 33.79 -9.66
CA GLY A 600 -0.98 33.39 -10.86
C GLY A 600 0.48 32.99 -10.62
N ASP A 601 1.09 33.38 -9.49
CA ASP A 601 2.40 32.84 -9.10
C ASP A 601 2.24 31.56 -8.26
N LYS A 602 1.94 30.47 -8.97
CA LYS A 602 1.53 29.21 -8.36
C LYS A 602 2.52 28.70 -7.31
N LEU A 603 2.07 28.30 -6.14
CA LEU A 603 2.92 27.61 -5.17
C LEU A 603 2.80 26.11 -5.36
N VAL A 604 3.90 25.40 -5.61
CA VAL A 604 3.90 23.95 -5.87
C VAL A 604 4.74 23.24 -4.82
N TYR A 605 4.12 22.32 -4.09
CA TYR A 605 4.76 21.53 -3.04
C TYR A 605 4.76 20.05 -3.38
N LEU A 606 5.87 19.36 -3.13
CA LEU A 606 5.96 17.90 -3.13
C LEU A 606 5.93 17.40 -1.68
N SER A 607 5.11 16.40 -1.35
CA SER A 607 4.92 15.98 0.04
C SER A 607 4.97 14.46 0.27
N SER A 608 5.44 14.08 1.45
CA SER A 608 5.27 12.74 2.00
C SER A 608 3.94 12.54 2.74
N ALA A 609 3.22 13.62 3.06
CA ALA A 609 1.96 13.58 3.80
C ALA A 609 0.74 13.38 2.89
N ASP A 610 -0.26 12.66 3.39
CA ASP A 610 -1.65 12.79 2.93
C ASP A 610 -2.39 13.81 3.79
N TRP A 611 -3.58 14.22 3.36
CA TRP A 611 -4.46 15.06 4.18
C TRP A 611 -5.31 14.19 5.12
N MET A 612 -4.62 13.53 6.05
CA MET A 612 -5.23 12.78 7.16
C MET A 612 -4.64 13.29 8.47
N THR A 613 -5.44 13.32 9.54
CA THR A 613 -5.04 13.86 10.85
C THR A 613 -3.73 13.27 11.37
N ARG A 614 -3.53 11.95 11.24
CA ARG A 614 -2.25 11.30 11.60
C ARG A 614 -1.02 11.82 10.86
N ASN A 615 -1.17 12.23 9.60
CA ASN A 615 -0.06 12.77 8.84
C ASN A 615 0.23 14.22 9.21
N ILE A 616 -0.81 14.99 9.56
CA ILE A 616 -0.69 16.41 9.86
C ILE A 616 -0.23 16.67 11.30
N ASP A 617 -0.74 15.89 12.27
CA ASP A 617 -0.58 16.20 13.71
C ASP A 617 0.19 15.15 14.52
N TYR A 618 0.41 13.93 13.99
CA TYR A 618 0.95 12.81 14.79
C TYR A 618 2.18 12.12 14.16
N ARG A 619 2.68 12.62 13.03
CA ARG A 619 3.83 12.04 12.31
C ARG A 619 4.79 13.12 11.85
N ILE A 620 6.06 12.74 11.71
CA ILE A 620 7.06 13.57 11.04
C ILE A 620 6.94 13.35 9.54
N GLU A 621 6.31 14.31 8.86
CA GLU A 621 6.19 14.39 7.42
C GLU A 621 6.89 15.65 6.91
N VAL A 622 7.30 15.65 5.64
CA VAL A 622 7.87 16.84 5.00
C VAL A 622 7.19 17.11 3.67
N ALA A 623 6.84 18.37 3.43
CA ALA A 623 6.56 18.92 2.11
C ALA A 623 7.57 20.01 1.77
N VAL A 624 8.00 20.07 0.51
CA VAL A 624 8.99 21.06 0.02
C VAL A 624 8.39 21.90 -1.09
N SER A 625 8.57 23.22 -1.00
CA SER A 625 8.25 24.15 -2.09
C SER A 625 9.25 24.03 -3.23
N LEU A 626 8.78 23.93 -4.47
CA LEU A 626 9.63 23.93 -5.66
C LEU A 626 10.03 25.36 -6.03
N LEU A 627 11.27 25.72 -5.70
CA LEU A 627 11.82 27.06 -5.95
C LEU A 627 12.29 27.24 -7.40
N ASP A 628 12.77 26.17 -8.06
CA ASP A 628 13.15 26.21 -9.47
C ASP A 628 11.89 26.26 -10.37
N PRO A 629 11.68 27.33 -11.16
CA PRO A 629 10.53 27.45 -12.05
C PRO A 629 10.45 26.34 -13.11
N LYS A 630 11.58 25.77 -13.56
CA LYS A 630 11.61 24.66 -14.53
C LYS A 630 11.04 23.39 -13.91
N LEU A 631 11.42 23.08 -12.67
CA LEU A 631 10.91 21.90 -11.96
C LEU A 631 9.43 22.09 -11.57
N LYS A 632 9.06 23.29 -11.15
CA LYS A 632 7.66 23.70 -10.92
C LYS A 632 6.82 23.46 -12.17
N GLN A 633 7.26 23.93 -13.35
CA GLN A 633 6.54 23.72 -14.60
C GLN A 633 6.43 22.24 -14.97
N ARG A 634 7.50 21.46 -14.79
CA ARG A 634 7.48 20.01 -15.06
C ARG A 634 6.40 19.28 -14.25
N VAL A 635 6.25 19.62 -12.97
CA VAL A 635 5.21 19.02 -12.12
C VAL A 635 3.81 19.47 -12.54
N LEU A 636 3.64 20.73 -12.94
CA LEU A 636 2.37 21.24 -13.47
C LEU A 636 1.97 20.52 -14.76
N ASP A 637 2.90 20.31 -15.69
CA ASP A 637 2.65 19.55 -16.93
C ASP A 637 2.19 18.12 -16.63
N ILE A 638 2.85 17.44 -15.70
CA ILE A 638 2.49 16.08 -15.26
C ILE A 638 1.10 16.06 -14.62
N LEU A 639 0.77 17.04 -13.77
CA LEU A 639 -0.56 17.16 -13.19
C LEU A 639 -1.63 17.38 -14.27
N GLU A 640 -1.37 18.22 -15.27
CA GLU A 640 -2.31 18.40 -16.37
C GLU A 640 -2.48 17.12 -17.20
N ILE A 641 -1.44 16.33 -17.41
CA ILE A 641 -1.57 15.00 -18.04
C ILE A 641 -2.48 14.09 -17.19
N LEU A 642 -2.31 14.09 -15.87
CA LEU A 642 -3.13 13.30 -14.95
C LEU A 642 -4.60 13.72 -14.97
N PHE A 643 -4.90 15.03 -14.84
CA PHE A 643 -6.28 15.53 -14.86
C PHE A 643 -6.95 15.41 -16.24
N ASN A 644 -6.17 15.28 -17.32
CA ASN A 644 -6.67 15.02 -18.66
C ASN A 644 -6.79 13.54 -19.01
N ASP A 645 -6.59 12.62 -18.06
CA ASP A 645 -6.82 11.19 -18.28
C ASP A 645 -8.30 10.91 -18.63
N THR A 646 -8.50 10.12 -19.68
CA THR A 646 -9.83 9.73 -20.17
C THR A 646 -9.96 8.22 -20.34
N VAL A 647 -9.10 7.43 -19.69
CA VAL A 647 -9.04 5.98 -19.82
C VAL A 647 -9.15 5.31 -18.46
N LYS A 648 -8.39 5.78 -17.48
CA LYS A 648 -8.26 5.23 -16.13
C LYS A 648 -8.77 6.16 -15.04
N ALA A 649 -9.09 7.42 -15.35
CA ALA A 649 -9.74 8.32 -14.41
C ALA A 649 -11.19 7.89 -14.13
N ARG A 650 -11.56 7.85 -12.85
CA ARG A 650 -12.92 7.70 -12.34
C ARG A 650 -13.30 8.95 -11.54
N TYR A 651 -14.58 9.30 -11.55
CA TYR A 651 -15.12 10.29 -10.63
C TYR A 651 -15.25 9.72 -9.22
N ILE A 652 -15.05 10.58 -8.21
CA ILE A 652 -15.54 10.33 -6.86
C ILE A 652 -16.84 11.12 -6.71
N ASP A 653 -17.91 10.45 -6.31
CA ASP A 653 -19.22 11.04 -6.05
C ASP A 653 -19.81 10.56 -4.71
N LYS A 654 -20.91 11.16 -4.28
CA LYS A 654 -21.61 10.83 -3.03
C LYS A 654 -22.05 9.37 -2.98
N GLU A 655 -22.37 8.80 -4.15
CA GLU A 655 -22.84 7.43 -4.32
C GLU A 655 -21.69 6.41 -4.34
N LEU A 656 -20.44 6.85 -4.40
CA LEU A 656 -19.25 6.01 -4.56
C LEU A 656 -19.33 5.09 -5.80
N SER A 657 -19.85 5.63 -6.91
CA SER A 657 -20.22 4.86 -8.11
C SER A 657 -19.02 4.39 -8.95
N ASN A 658 -17.84 4.97 -8.75
CA ASN A 658 -16.63 4.68 -9.51
C ASN A 658 -16.82 4.77 -11.04
N ARG A 659 -17.69 5.68 -11.50
CA ARG A 659 -17.92 5.93 -12.93
C ARG A 659 -16.65 6.47 -13.59
N TYR A 660 -16.28 5.90 -14.73
CA TYR A 660 -15.16 6.40 -15.54
C TYR A 660 -15.46 7.80 -16.08
N VAL A 661 -14.42 8.64 -16.14
CA VAL A 661 -14.51 9.97 -16.73
C VAL A 661 -14.74 9.83 -18.24
N PRO A 662 -15.84 10.39 -18.80
CA PRO A 662 -16.11 10.30 -20.21
C PRO A 662 -15.09 11.15 -20.99
N ARG A 663 -14.59 10.57 -22.09
CA ARG A 663 -13.66 11.26 -22.99
C ARG A 663 -14.31 12.48 -23.66
N GLY A 664 -15.55 12.35 -24.13
CA GLY A 664 -16.17 13.32 -25.03
C GLY A 664 -15.34 13.49 -26.31
N ASN A 665 -15.21 14.73 -26.78
CA ASN A 665 -14.39 15.09 -27.96
C ASN A 665 -12.89 15.27 -27.64
N ARG A 666 -12.47 15.06 -26.38
CA ARG A 666 -11.07 15.20 -25.96
C ARG A 666 -10.22 14.04 -26.49
N ARG A 667 -8.90 14.22 -26.49
CA ARG A 667 -7.95 13.16 -26.87
C ARG A 667 -8.09 11.95 -25.93
N LYS A 668 -7.84 10.75 -26.45
CA LYS A 668 -7.73 9.55 -25.61
C LYS A 668 -6.37 9.58 -24.92
N VAL A 669 -6.36 9.90 -23.62
CA VAL A 669 -5.13 10.00 -22.82
C VAL A 669 -5.17 8.96 -21.71
N ARG A 670 -4.09 8.18 -21.58
CA ARG A 670 -3.80 7.34 -20.41
C ARG A 670 -2.57 7.92 -19.72
N ALA A 671 -2.77 8.51 -18.55
CA ALA A 671 -1.78 9.39 -17.93
C ALA A 671 -0.42 8.70 -17.74
N GLN A 672 -0.38 7.49 -17.20
CA GLN A 672 0.90 6.80 -16.96
C GLN A 672 1.72 6.55 -18.23
N ILE A 673 1.05 6.37 -19.38
CA ILE A 673 1.76 6.21 -20.66
C ILE A 673 2.21 7.59 -21.18
N ALA A 674 1.34 8.59 -21.13
CA ALA A 674 1.66 9.94 -21.57
C ALA A 674 2.77 10.60 -20.72
N ILE A 675 2.83 10.33 -19.42
CA ILE A 675 3.91 10.76 -18.53
C ILE A 675 5.23 10.11 -18.92
N TYR A 676 5.21 8.80 -19.21
CA TYR A 676 6.41 8.12 -19.68
C TYR A 676 6.94 8.75 -20.98
N ASP A 677 6.05 9.03 -21.93
CA ASP A 677 6.42 9.67 -23.20
C ASP A 677 6.93 11.11 -23.00
N TYR A 678 6.29 11.88 -22.13
CA TYR A 678 6.73 13.23 -21.75
C TYR A 678 8.14 13.22 -21.15
N LEU A 679 8.39 12.37 -20.15
CA LEU A 679 9.72 12.27 -19.54
C LEU A 679 10.75 11.73 -20.53
N LYS A 680 10.39 10.74 -21.35
CA LYS A 680 11.28 10.22 -22.39
C LYS A 680 11.68 11.29 -23.41
N ALA A 681 10.82 12.25 -23.70
CA ALA A 681 11.15 13.39 -24.54
C ALA A 681 12.16 14.34 -23.88
N LEU A 682 12.06 14.54 -22.55
CA LEU A 682 13.02 15.33 -21.77
C LEU A 682 14.41 14.68 -21.69
N GLU A 683 14.48 13.35 -21.74
CA GLU A 683 15.73 12.59 -21.67
C GLU A 683 16.36 12.31 -23.05
N GLN A 684 15.93 12.99 -24.11
CA GLN A 684 16.61 12.88 -25.41
C GLN A 684 17.90 13.71 -25.40
N PRO A 685 18.97 13.27 -26.12
CA PRO A 685 20.18 14.06 -26.26
C PRO A 685 19.85 15.45 -26.82
N GLU A 686 20.39 16.49 -26.20
CA GLU A 686 20.38 17.84 -26.79
C GLU A 686 21.07 17.75 -28.16
N GLN A 687 20.36 18.18 -29.21
CA GLN A 687 20.89 18.24 -30.59
C GLN A 687 21.92 19.34 -30.75
#